data_AF-A0A7C4EFX4-F1
#
_entry.id   AF-A0A7C4EFX4-F1
#
_cell.length_a   1.000
_cell.length_b   1.000
_cell.length_c   1.000
_cell.angle_alpha   90.00
_cell.angle_beta   90.00
_cell.angle_gamma   90.00
#
_symmetry.space_group_name_H-M   'P 1'
#
loop_
_entity.id
_entity.type
_entity.pdbx_description
1 polymer ?
#
loop_
_entity_poly.entity_id
_entity_poly.type
_entity_poly.pdbx_seq_one_letter_code
_entity_poly.pdbx_strand_id
1 'polypeptide(L)'
;METSMSSTTGQPGKPNDACPSQDMLLDWSLGQLPADEIERIGAHVENCPTCQKVLESLDRIGDSVVADLRSNAGTPPAQPDPALVRQIEQAEGISQMAWSASPARANDAPPPRNLGQYEVLEPIGEGGMGRVYKGRHLRLNRLVAIKLLPDDRVRDPEAVARFHREMEAVGRLDHPNLVRASDAGESSGRHYLVMEYLTGSDLGRLVKRDGPLPPADAAEVIRQAALGLQHAHEHGLVHRDVKPTNLMLTDEGVVKVLDLGLARLAVADADDPVVTATQQIVGTGDFVAPEQGQDARTADARSDIYALGCTLYYLLAGQPPFGDEKSSSFVKKVMAHSQKPVPPISRFRMDVPAGLLATLDAMLAKDPANRPQSAGELACTIQPFAAGCNLRALVSGSAHATSAAPVKKPGRRPLVIAGAVAGVVSVLAAAAYFSWPEHRIPTTPIATTQPAKTVPPPVPPTPLPPATIPVQPPVQVVPATIPVLAQGLTVPATKPVPQPLASEIVNSVGMKLRLIPAGEFVMGSPETEAERDAAEGPQHRVRITRPFYMGAFEVTQAQYRTVMGDNPSYYSPTGGARDEVIGQNTNAFPVDSVNWEDAVAFCRKLSDLPEEQKAGRRYRLPTEAEWEYSCRAGSTDPFTWGKSATSTQANFKGEFPYGGAPKGPSIRGPVMVGQYKPNAWGLYDMHGNVWEWCNDWLDADYYRVSPVDDPPGPATGPRHVFRGGSWGVGGNSCRSAHRSAKIDTHWFFFSLGFRIAADAATVAVPAAKEAPP
;
A
#
# COMPACT_ATOMS: atom_id res chain seq x y z
N MET A 1 8.82 85.86 12.27
CA MET A 1 10.09 86.15 12.96
C MET A 1 10.74 84.83 13.28
N GLU A 2 11.89 84.58 12.62
CA GLU A 2 13.11 83.93 13.12
C GLU A 2 13.02 82.51 13.72
N THR A 3 13.53 81.48 13.01
CA THR A 3 14.86 80.80 13.10
C THR A 3 14.79 79.54 13.96
N SER A 4 14.94 78.30 13.44
CA SER A 4 16.11 77.57 12.87
C SER A 4 16.92 76.74 13.89
N MET A 5 17.07 75.44 13.57
CA MET A 5 18.15 74.48 13.91
C MET A 5 18.25 73.92 15.35
N SER A 6 18.07 72.59 15.55
CA SER A 6 19.09 71.49 15.54
C SER A 6 19.98 71.50 16.82
N SER A 7 20.39 70.43 17.50
CA SER A 7 20.34 68.96 17.34
C SER A 7 21.05 68.32 18.59
N THR A 8 20.79 67.03 18.88
CA THR A 8 21.69 66.02 19.56
C THR A 8 22.14 66.27 21.03
N THR A 9 22.25 65.35 22.00
CA THR A 9 22.11 63.87 22.16
C THR A 9 22.32 63.52 23.65
N GLY A 10 21.75 62.42 24.17
CA GLY A 10 22.19 61.77 25.43
C GLY A 10 21.13 60.95 26.20
N GLN A 11 21.08 59.63 25.97
CA GLN A 11 20.37 58.54 26.71
C GLN A 11 20.91 58.30 28.17
N PRO A 12 20.44 57.35 29.04
CA PRO A 12 19.35 56.32 28.99
C PRO A 12 18.48 56.09 30.29
N GLY A 13 17.31 55.42 30.19
CA GLY A 13 16.93 54.21 31.00
C GLY A 13 16.09 54.23 32.32
N LYS A 14 14.73 54.27 32.22
CA LYS A 14 13.60 53.62 33.01
C LYS A 14 13.45 53.82 34.56
N PRO A 15 12.31 53.52 35.26
CA PRO A 15 11.04 52.81 34.89
C PRO A 15 9.69 53.42 35.44
N ASN A 16 8.52 52.97 34.92
CA ASN A 16 7.30 52.63 35.70
C ASN A 16 6.13 52.26 34.75
N ASP A 17 5.78 50.97 34.68
CA ASP A 17 4.42 50.52 34.37
C ASP A 17 4.08 49.41 35.38
N ALA A 18 2.97 49.57 36.09
CA ALA A 18 2.53 48.65 37.15
C ALA A 18 2.16 47.26 36.58
N CYS A 19 2.34 46.21 37.38
CA CYS A 19 2.00 44.85 36.97
C CYS A 19 0.48 44.66 36.79
N PRO A 20 0.03 43.96 35.73
CA PRO A 20 -1.38 43.59 35.56
C PRO A 20 -1.92 42.78 36.74
N SER A 21 -3.23 42.88 36.99
CA SER A 21 -3.88 42.08 38.04
C SER A 21 -3.89 40.59 37.68
N GLN A 22 -4.07 39.73 38.68
CA GLN A 22 -4.06 38.27 38.48
C GLN A 22 -5.18 37.80 37.54
N ASP A 23 -6.37 38.42 37.62
CA ASP A 23 -7.49 38.12 36.71
C ASP A 23 -7.16 38.54 35.27
N MET A 24 -6.49 39.68 35.06
CA MET A 24 -6.05 40.11 33.74
C MET A 24 -4.94 39.21 33.16
N LEU A 25 -4.03 38.68 34.01
CA LEU A 25 -3.03 37.71 33.57
C LEU A 25 -3.66 36.36 33.20
N LEU A 26 -4.72 35.97 33.89
CA LEU A 26 -5.49 34.77 33.60
C LEU A 26 -6.26 34.93 32.28
N ASP A 27 -7.03 36.02 32.13
CA ASP A 27 -7.78 36.31 30.90
C ASP A 27 -6.85 36.48 29.69
N TRP A 28 -5.66 37.05 29.90
CA TRP A 28 -4.60 37.11 28.90
C TRP A 28 -4.10 35.72 28.49
N SER A 29 -3.80 34.84 29.47
CA SER A 29 -3.34 33.47 29.20
C SER A 29 -4.39 32.61 28.48
N LEU A 30 -5.66 32.91 28.70
CA LEU A 30 -6.81 32.25 28.07
C LEU A 30 -7.24 32.90 26.76
N GLY A 31 -6.56 33.98 26.32
CA GLY A 31 -6.87 34.70 25.08
C GLY A 31 -8.22 35.43 25.06
N GLN A 32 -8.75 35.78 26.24
CA GLN A 32 -10.09 36.39 26.41
C GLN A 32 -10.05 37.92 26.42
N LEU A 33 -8.87 38.55 26.33
CA LEU A 33 -8.72 39.99 26.28
C LEU A 33 -8.79 40.54 24.83
N PRO A 34 -9.14 41.84 24.65
CA PRO A 34 -9.04 42.50 23.36
C PRO A 34 -7.62 42.44 22.78
N ALA A 35 -7.49 42.37 21.45
CA ALA A 35 -6.21 42.13 20.78
C ALA A 35 -5.11 43.16 21.13
N ASP A 36 -5.49 44.42 21.36
CA ASP A 36 -4.60 45.50 21.78
C ASP A 36 -4.13 45.37 23.24
N GLU A 37 -4.94 44.77 24.11
CA GLU A 37 -4.53 44.45 25.48
C GLU A 37 -3.68 43.18 25.55
N ILE A 38 -3.92 42.21 24.67
CA ILE A 38 -3.11 40.99 24.58
C ILE A 38 -1.67 41.31 24.23
N GLU A 39 -1.45 42.15 23.23
CA GLU A 39 -0.11 42.52 22.79
C GLU A 39 0.63 43.35 23.87
N ARG A 40 -0.10 44.24 24.56
CA ARG A 40 0.43 45.08 25.65
C ARG A 40 0.82 44.26 26.89
N ILE A 41 -0.04 43.33 27.33
CA ILE A 41 0.22 42.49 28.50
C ILE A 41 1.28 41.45 28.19
N GLY A 42 1.30 40.90 26.97
CA GLY A 42 2.36 39.98 26.54
C GLY A 42 3.74 40.62 26.58
N ALA A 43 3.89 41.83 26.06
CA ALA A 43 5.14 42.59 26.12
C ALA A 43 5.57 42.91 27.57
N HIS A 44 4.62 43.07 28.51
CA HIS A 44 4.92 43.28 29.93
C HIS A 44 5.35 41.97 30.62
N VAL A 45 4.63 40.86 30.38
CA VAL A 45 4.90 39.54 30.97
C VAL A 45 6.28 39.03 30.54
N GLU A 46 6.68 39.22 29.28
CA GLU A 46 8.02 38.84 28.80
C GLU A 46 9.16 39.53 29.56
N ASN A 47 8.90 40.71 30.10
CA ASN A 47 9.91 41.56 30.74
C ASN A 47 9.71 41.71 32.26
N CYS A 48 8.73 41.04 32.85
CA CYS A 48 8.39 41.16 34.27
C CYS A 48 8.48 39.80 35.00
N PRO A 49 9.58 39.54 35.75
CA PRO A 49 9.80 38.26 36.45
C PRO A 49 8.71 37.92 37.48
N THR A 50 8.04 38.92 38.03
CA THR A 50 6.94 38.73 38.99
C THR A 50 5.70 38.16 38.30
N CYS A 51 5.34 38.66 37.11
CA CYS A 51 4.18 38.15 36.36
C CYS A 51 4.46 36.75 35.80
N GLN A 52 5.70 36.47 35.38
CA GLN A 52 6.12 35.12 34.95
C GLN A 52 5.94 34.08 36.05
N LYS A 53 6.35 34.41 37.30
CA LYS A 53 6.16 33.51 38.44
C LYS A 53 4.69 33.30 38.82
N VAL A 54 3.84 34.32 38.64
CA VAL A 54 2.40 34.19 38.88
C VAL A 54 1.77 33.26 37.83
N LEU A 55 2.15 33.37 36.56
CA LEU A 55 1.70 32.45 35.50
C LEU A 55 2.15 31.01 35.73
N GLU A 56 3.41 30.80 36.12
CA GLU A 56 3.92 29.46 36.50
C GLU A 56 3.17 28.85 37.71
N SER A 57 2.59 29.68 38.57
CA SER A 57 1.77 29.22 39.70
C SER A 57 0.31 28.94 39.31
N LEU A 58 -0.21 29.66 38.32
CA LEU A 58 -1.56 29.45 37.75
C LEU A 58 -1.62 28.17 36.91
N ASP A 59 -0.55 27.85 36.17
CA ASP A 59 -0.40 26.61 35.40
C ASP A 59 -0.42 25.34 36.28
N ARG A 60 -0.10 25.45 37.57
CA ARG A 60 -0.13 24.32 38.53
C ARG A 60 -1.49 24.11 39.19
N ILE A 61 -2.42 25.05 39.06
CA ILE A 61 -3.76 24.98 39.66
C ILE A 61 -4.82 24.58 38.59
N GLY A 62 -4.45 24.58 37.30
CA GLY A 62 -5.30 24.18 36.17
C GLY A 62 -5.62 22.68 36.05
N ASP A 63 -5.26 21.87 37.05
CA ASP A 63 -5.74 20.51 37.23
C ASP A 63 -7.20 20.50 37.74
N SER A 64 -8.16 20.87 36.88
CA SER A 64 -9.54 20.37 36.99
C SER A 64 -10.38 20.55 35.71
N VAL A 65 -10.02 19.87 34.61
CA VAL A 65 -10.96 19.63 33.47
C VAL A 65 -12.19 18.80 33.91
N VAL A 66 -12.19 18.28 35.14
CA VAL A 66 -13.27 17.50 35.77
C VAL A 66 -14.34 18.37 36.44
N ALA A 67 -14.12 19.69 36.62
CA ALA A 67 -15.13 20.59 37.22
C ALA A 67 -16.09 21.21 36.18
N ASP A 68 -15.61 21.56 34.98
CA ASP A 68 -16.42 22.27 33.97
C ASP A 68 -17.29 21.35 33.09
N LEU A 69 -17.02 20.05 33.04
CA LEU A 69 -17.87 19.09 32.31
C LEU A 69 -19.16 18.70 33.06
N ARG A 70 -19.44 19.29 34.23
CA ARG A 70 -20.71 19.08 34.98
C ARG A 70 -21.74 20.19 34.82
N SER A 71 -21.42 21.30 34.16
CA SER A 71 -22.37 22.41 33.97
C SER A 71 -22.34 22.95 32.54
N ASN A 72 -22.83 22.17 31.58
CA ASN A 72 -23.68 22.68 30.48
C ASN A 72 -24.09 21.53 29.56
N ALA A 73 -25.22 20.92 29.89
CA ALA A 73 -25.99 20.11 28.97
C ALA A 73 -26.69 21.03 27.95
N GLY A 74 -26.44 20.82 26.66
CA GLY A 74 -27.40 21.11 25.59
C GLY A 74 -27.00 22.13 24.52
N THR A 75 -26.25 21.71 23.49
CA THR A 75 -26.43 22.03 22.04
C THR A 75 -25.40 21.24 21.18
N PRO A 76 -25.63 20.99 19.87
CA PRO A 76 -24.87 20.00 19.05
C PRO A 76 -23.43 20.42 18.72
N PRO A 77 -22.55 19.49 18.26
CA PRO A 77 -21.10 19.70 18.26
C PRO A 77 -20.61 20.60 17.12
N ALA A 78 -19.76 21.57 17.47
CA ALA A 78 -18.92 22.35 16.57
C ALA A 78 -17.62 21.58 16.20
N GLN A 79 -17.02 21.95 15.07
CA GLN A 79 -15.81 21.33 14.51
C GLN A 79 -14.59 21.39 15.46
N PRO A 80 -13.64 20.42 15.38
CA PRO A 80 -12.46 20.40 16.24
C PRO A 80 -11.52 21.58 15.99
N ASP A 81 -10.92 22.06 17.09
CA ASP A 81 -10.03 23.23 17.16
C ASP A 81 -8.82 23.13 16.20
N PRO A 82 -8.64 24.08 15.26
CA PRO A 82 -7.51 24.15 14.34
C PRO A 82 -6.13 24.17 15.02
N ALA A 83 -6.02 24.68 16.26
CA ALA A 83 -4.75 24.74 16.98
C ALA A 83 -4.28 23.35 17.43
N LEU A 84 -5.20 22.49 17.86
CA LEU A 84 -4.93 21.10 18.25
C LEU A 84 -4.52 20.26 17.02
N VAL A 85 -5.17 20.48 15.87
CA VAL A 85 -4.77 19.85 14.60
C VAL A 85 -3.36 20.26 14.19
N ARG A 86 -2.99 21.54 14.40
CA ARG A 86 -1.65 22.05 14.08
C ARG A 86 -0.55 21.53 15.00
N GLN A 87 -0.85 21.34 16.28
CA GLN A 87 0.09 20.75 17.24
C GLN A 87 0.35 19.27 16.94
N ILE A 88 -0.68 18.54 16.49
CA ILE A 88 -0.55 17.15 16.00
C ILE A 88 0.30 17.10 14.72
N GLU A 89 0.07 18.01 13.76
CA GLU A 89 0.88 18.12 12.54
C GLU A 89 2.35 18.50 12.80
N GLN A 90 2.61 19.34 13.82
CA GLN A 90 3.97 19.71 14.24
C GLN A 90 4.70 18.56 14.95
N ALA A 91 4.00 17.76 15.77
CA ALA A 91 4.56 16.55 16.37
C ALA A 91 4.91 15.48 15.30
N GLU A 92 4.10 15.36 14.24
CA GLU A 92 4.40 14.51 13.07
C GLU A 92 5.63 15.00 12.27
N GLY A 93 5.83 16.32 12.19
CA GLY A 93 6.98 16.92 11.51
C GLY A 93 8.33 16.69 12.21
N ILE A 94 8.34 16.71 13.56
CA ILE A 94 9.55 16.46 14.36
C ILE A 94 9.95 14.97 14.28
N SER A 95 8.95 14.07 14.28
CA SER A 95 9.18 12.63 14.10
C SER A 95 9.69 12.27 12.69
N GLN A 96 9.41 13.09 11.67
CA GLN A 96 9.95 12.93 10.30
C GLN A 96 11.39 13.41 10.15
N MET A 97 11.83 14.42 10.92
CA MET A 97 13.19 14.95 10.84
C MET A 97 14.25 14.02 11.47
N ALA A 98 13.91 13.32 12.55
CA ALA A 98 14.80 12.36 13.22
C ALA A 98 15.16 11.12 12.37
N TRP A 99 14.49 10.90 11.23
CA TRP A 99 14.69 9.75 10.35
C TRP A 99 15.84 9.92 9.33
N SER A 100 16.36 11.14 9.16
CA SER A 100 17.32 11.46 8.09
C SER A 100 18.78 11.10 8.40
N ALA A 101 19.07 10.52 9.58
CA ALA A 101 20.39 10.04 9.96
C ALA A 101 20.32 8.66 10.62
N SER A 102 20.16 7.59 9.82
CA SER A 102 20.49 6.23 10.26
C SER A 102 20.93 5.35 9.09
N PRO A 103 22.06 4.61 9.21
CA PRO A 103 22.56 3.74 8.15
C PRO A 103 21.69 2.48 7.99
N ALA A 104 21.65 1.96 6.76
CA ALA A 104 20.92 0.76 6.34
C ALA A 104 21.00 -0.40 7.36
N ARG A 105 19.84 -0.93 7.77
CA ARG A 105 19.70 -2.01 8.76
C ARG A 105 19.77 -3.39 8.09
N ALA A 106 20.40 -4.35 8.78
CA ALA A 106 20.73 -5.71 8.34
C ALA A 106 19.54 -6.70 8.19
N ASN A 107 18.30 -6.21 8.08
CA ASN A 107 17.08 -7.04 8.14
C ASN A 107 16.69 -7.73 6.81
N ASP A 108 17.33 -7.42 5.68
CA ASP A 108 16.95 -7.99 4.37
C ASP A 108 17.65 -9.32 4.02
N ALA A 109 18.58 -9.79 4.84
CA ALA A 109 19.19 -11.11 4.63
C ALA A 109 18.22 -12.25 5.02
N PRO A 110 17.98 -13.24 4.14
CA PRO A 110 17.14 -14.41 4.47
C PRO A 110 17.68 -15.10 5.74
N PRO A 111 16.80 -15.58 6.63
CA PRO A 111 17.25 -16.19 7.87
C PRO A 111 18.13 -17.42 7.57
N PRO A 112 19.08 -17.74 8.47
CA PRO A 112 19.85 -18.95 8.34
C PRO A 112 18.89 -20.14 8.28
N ARG A 113 19.25 -21.14 7.45
CA ARG A 113 18.44 -22.35 7.25
C ARG A 113 18.12 -23.06 8.58
N ASN A 114 18.99 -22.93 9.57
CA ASN A 114 18.80 -23.48 10.90
C ASN A 114 18.85 -22.37 11.95
N LEU A 115 17.88 -22.36 12.87
CA LEU A 115 17.84 -21.54 14.07
C LEU A 115 17.84 -22.48 15.27
N GLY A 116 19.00 -22.65 15.90
CA GLY A 116 19.17 -23.63 16.97
C GLY A 116 18.77 -25.05 16.53
N GLN A 117 17.71 -25.59 17.16
CA GLN A 117 17.18 -26.94 16.91
C GLN A 117 16.07 -26.99 15.83
N TYR A 118 15.84 -25.89 15.12
CA TYR A 118 14.77 -25.75 14.15
C TYR A 118 15.32 -25.50 12.75
N GLU A 119 14.81 -26.24 11.77
CA GLU A 119 15.00 -25.92 10.35
C GLU A 119 13.91 -24.95 9.92
N VAL A 120 14.30 -23.82 9.34
CA VAL A 120 13.40 -22.84 8.73
C VAL A 120 13.03 -23.32 7.34
N LEU A 121 11.74 -23.43 7.04
CA LEU A 121 11.22 -23.90 5.76
C LEU A 121 10.76 -22.70 4.91
N GLU A 122 9.45 -22.45 4.86
CA GLU A 122 8.82 -21.44 4.02
C GLU A 122 8.25 -20.28 4.87
N PRO A 123 8.24 -19.04 4.37
CA PRO A 123 7.53 -17.94 5.03
C PRO A 123 6.02 -18.19 4.98
N ILE A 124 5.31 -18.00 6.09
CA ILE A 124 3.85 -18.18 6.21
C ILE A 124 3.09 -16.89 6.53
N GLY A 125 3.80 -15.84 6.95
CA GLY A 125 3.22 -14.52 7.18
C GLY A 125 4.27 -13.44 7.44
N GLU A 126 3.94 -12.20 7.12
CA GLU A 126 4.78 -11.03 7.36
C GLU A 126 3.91 -9.93 8.00
N GLY A 127 4.38 -9.36 9.12
CA GLY A 127 3.67 -8.31 9.83
C GLY A 127 4.64 -7.34 10.54
N GLY A 128 4.13 -6.24 11.06
CA GLY A 128 4.96 -5.16 11.63
C GLY A 128 5.74 -5.50 12.93
N MET A 129 5.60 -6.73 13.44
CA MET A 129 6.39 -7.25 14.57
C MET A 129 7.41 -8.32 14.13
N GLY A 130 7.57 -8.55 12.83
CA GLY A 130 8.52 -9.51 12.29
C GLY A 130 7.94 -10.50 11.27
N ARG A 131 8.77 -11.44 10.82
CA ARG A 131 8.44 -12.43 9.79
C ARG A 131 8.16 -13.79 10.43
N VAL A 132 7.07 -14.45 10.03
CA VAL A 132 6.69 -15.77 10.52
C VAL A 132 6.99 -16.81 9.45
N TYR A 133 7.73 -17.84 9.84
CA TYR A 133 8.11 -18.96 9.00
C TYR A 133 7.50 -20.25 9.52
N LYS A 134 7.14 -21.15 8.63
CA LYS A 134 6.99 -22.56 8.97
C LYS A 134 8.39 -23.12 9.21
N GLY A 135 8.53 -23.85 10.29
CA GLY A 135 9.76 -24.54 10.63
C GLY A 135 9.50 -25.98 11.04
N ARG A 136 10.59 -26.71 11.25
CA ARG A 136 10.57 -28.09 11.70
C ARG A 136 11.54 -28.28 12.83
N HIS A 137 11.04 -28.73 13.98
CA HIS A 137 11.89 -29.13 15.09
C HIS A 137 12.68 -30.39 14.68
N LEU A 138 14.01 -30.32 14.61
CA LEU A 138 14.85 -31.36 14.00
C LEU A 138 14.81 -32.70 14.76
N ARG A 139 14.77 -32.66 16.10
CA ARG A 139 14.72 -33.88 16.93
C ARG A 139 13.34 -34.54 17.02
N LEU A 140 12.29 -33.73 17.18
CA LEU A 140 10.91 -34.20 17.32
C LEU A 140 10.21 -34.41 15.98
N ASN A 141 10.83 -33.95 14.88
CA ASN A 141 10.27 -33.93 13.53
C ASN A 141 8.84 -33.33 13.47
N ARG A 142 8.60 -32.30 14.29
CA ARG A 142 7.30 -31.63 14.42
C ARG A 142 7.32 -30.28 13.71
N LEU A 143 6.25 -29.94 13.00
CA LEU A 143 6.06 -28.62 12.41
C LEU A 143 5.77 -27.56 13.48
N VAL A 144 6.37 -26.40 13.31
CA VAL A 144 6.26 -25.24 14.21
C VAL A 144 6.13 -23.96 13.39
N ALA A 145 5.59 -22.91 14.01
CA ALA A 145 5.65 -21.55 13.47
C ALA A 145 6.78 -20.80 14.19
N ILE A 146 7.68 -20.17 13.44
CA ILE A 146 8.86 -19.45 13.97
C ILE A 146 8.69 -17.98 13.60
N LYS A 147 8.45 -17.13 14.59
CA LYS A 147 8.40 -15.67 14.42
C LYS A 147 9.79 -15.09 14.69
N LEU A 148 10.38 -14.48 13.67
CA LEU A 148 11.63 -13.73 13.77
C LEU A 148 11.33 -12.28 14.09
N LEU A 149 12.03 -11.74 15.09
CA LEU A 149 11.84 -10.36 15.52
C LEU A 149 12.86 -9.43 14.84
N PRO A 150 12.53 -8.15 14.57
CA PRO A 150 13.43 -7.20 13.90
C PRO A 150 14.71 -6.89 14.70
N ASP A 151 15.86 -6.78 14.02
CA ASP A 151 17.20 -6.55 14.62
C ASP A 151 17.32 -5.21 15.40
N ASP A 152 16.37 -4.30 15.17
CA ASP A 152 16.36 -2.91 15.65
C ASP A 152 16.22 -2.81 17.18
N ARG A 153 15.77 -3.90 17.82
CA ARG A 153 15.51 -3.99 19.27
C ARG A 153 16.66 -4.61 20.08
N VAL A 154 17.77 -4.98 19.44
CA VAL A 154 18.89 -5.74 20.05
C VAL A 154 19.96 -4.83 20.71
N ARG A 155 19.83 -3.49 20.61
CA ARG A 155 20.87 -2.55 21.10
C ARG A 155 20.64 -1.96 22.50
N ASP A 156 19.46 -2.15 23.09
CA ASP A 156 19.14 -1.67 24.44
C ASP A 156 18.98 -2.86 25.42
N PRO A 157 19.90 -3.03 26.39
CA PRO A 157 19.81 -4.07 27.42
C PRO A 157 18.49 -4.07 28.21
N GLU A 158 17.85 -2.91 28.38
CA GLU A 158 16.57 -2.80 29.08
C GLU A 158 15.39 -3.25 28.22
N ALA A 159 15.42 -2.97 26.91
CA ALA A 159 14.49 -3.52 25.93
C ALA A 159 14.59 -5.05 25.83
N VAL A 160 15.80 -5.62 25.84
CA VAL A 160 16.02 -7.08 25.85
C VAL A 160 15.51 -7.71 27.15
N ALA A 161 15.78 -7.09 28.31
CA ALA A 161 15.26 -7.58 29.60
C ALA A 161 13.73 -7.48 29.73
N ARG A 162 13.09 -6.47 29.11
CA ARG A 162 11.62 -6.39 29.00
C ARG A 162 11.08 -7.44 28.05
N PHE A 163 11.73 -7.66 26.93
CA PHE A 163 11.39 -8.70 25.96
C PHE A 163 11.40 -10.10 26.59
N HIS A 164 12.44 -10.45 27.35
CA HIS A 164 12.49 -11.73 28.07
C HIS A 164 11.34 -11.89 29.07
N ARG A 165 10.98 -10.83 29.82
CA ARG A 165 9.85 -10.85 30.75
C ARG A 165 8.51 -11.07 30.06
N GLU A 166 8.29 -10.46 28.88
CA GLU A 166 7.07 -10.67 28.10
C GLU A 166 7.03 -12.07 27.46
N MET A 167 8.16 -12.58 26.97
CA MET A 167 8.26 -13.97 26.48
C MET A 167 7.97 -14.99 27.57
N GLU A 168 8.45 -14.76 28.79
CA GLU A 168 8.11 -15.59 29.94
C GLU A 168 6.62 -15.52 30.29
N ALA A 169 6.01 -14.33 30.19
CA ALA A 169 4.58 -14.16 30.45
C ALA A 169 3.72 -14.90 29.41
N VAL A 170 4.05 -14.78 28.12
CA VAL A 170 3.38 -15.52 27.04
C VAL A 170 3.60 -17.03 27.15
N GLY A 171 4.81 -17.47 27.53
CA GLY A 171 5.13 -18.88 27.73
C GLY A 171 4.38 -19.56 28.87
N ARG A 172 3.79 -18.79 29.80
CA ARG A 172 2.95 -19.31 30.90
C ARG A 172 1.49 -19.51 30.51
N LEU A 173 1.06 -18.98 29.36
CA LEU A 173 -0.31 -19.14 28.89
C LEU A 173 -0.49 -20.50 28.24
N ASP A 174 -1.48 -21.26 28.72
CA ASP A 174 -1.88 -22.54 28.11
C ASP A 174 -3.41 -22.60 28.09
N HIS A 175 -3.98 -22.30 26.92
CA HIS A 175 -5.42 -22.28 26.73
C HIS A 175 -5.78 -22.73 25.31
N PRO A 176 -6.85 -23.52 25.09
CA PRO A 176 -7.23 -24.02 23.76
C PRO A 176 -7.43 -22.90 22.72
N ASN A 177 -7.90 -21.74 23.17
CA ASN A 177 -8.16 -20.58 22.32
C ASN A 177 -7.02 -19.55 22.24
N LEU A 178 -5.83 -19.87 22.76
CA LEU A 178 -4.62 -19.08 22.57
C LEU A 178 -3.60 -19.88 21.76
N VAL A 179 -2.76 -19.20 20.98
CA VAL A 179 -1.60 -19.83 20.36
C VAL A 179 -0.57 -20.17 21.43
N ARG A 180 -0.14 -21.44 21.46
CA ARG A 180 0.85 -21.90 22.43
C ARG A 180 2.27 -21.56 21.96
N ALA A 181 2.99 -20.78 22.78
CA ALA A 181 4.43 -20.66 22.67
C ALA A 181 5.10 -21.94 23.22
N SER A 182 6.08 -22.45 22.49
CA SER A 182 6.77 -23.71 22.79
C SER A 182 8.24 -23.52 23.16
N ASP A 183 8.91 -22.54 22.55
CA ASP A 183 10.32 -22.23 22.78
C ASP A 183 10.60 -20.78 22.36
N ALA A 184 11.65 -20.18 22.88
CA ALA A 184 12.15 -18.88 22.46
C ALA A 184 13.67 -18.86 22.60
N GLY A 185 14.36 -18.19 21.69
CA GLY A 185 15.82 -18.19 21.70
C GLY A 185 16.44 -17.08 20.87
N GLU A 186 17.76 -17.11 20.83
CA GLU A 186 18.59 -16.24 20.02
C GLU A 186 19.55 -17.08 19.19
N SER A 187 19.66 -16.80 17.89
CA SER A 187 20.63 -17.43 17.01
C SER A 187 21.14 -16.42 16.00
N SER A 188 22.46 -16.32 15.85
CA SER A 188 23.10 -15.40 14.90
C SER A 188 22.68 -13.93 15.09
N GLY A 189 22.48 -13.49 16.34
CA GLY A 189 22.07 -12.12 16.68
C GLY A 189 20.60 -11.82 16.43
N ARG A 190 19.78 -12.83 16.10
CA ARG A 190 18.33 -12.70 15.86
C ARG A 190 17.55 -13.44 16.93
N HIS A 191 16.60 -12.75 17.57
CA HIS A 191 15.65 -13.36 18.48
C HIS A 191 14.48 -14.00 17.72
N TYR A 192 14.06 -15.17 18.19
CA TYR A 192 12.95 -15.91 17.60
C TYR A 192 12.02 -16.48 18.67
N LEU A 193 10.73 -16.54 18.35
CA LEU A 193 9.68 -17.19 19.14
C LEU A 193 9.11 -18.37 18.35
N VAL A 194 9.11 -19.55 18.95
CA VAL A 194 8.57 -20.78 18.36
C VAL A 194 7.21 -21.08 18.95
N MET A 195 6.22 -21.15 18.09
CA MET A 195 4.82 -21.40 18.42
C MET A 195 4.35 -22.69 17.76
N GLU A 196 3.22 -23.21 18.23
CA GLU A 196 2.54 -24.29 17.51
C GLU A 196 2.19 -23.85 16.08
N TYR A 197 2.38 -24.76 15.11
CA TYR A 197 1.90 -24.56 13.75
C TYR A 197 0.42 -24.90 13.69
N LEU A 198 -0.40 -23.95 13.25
CA LEU A 198 -1.84 -24.11 13.11
C LEU A 198 -2.21 -24.33 11.64
N THR A 199 -3.07 -25.32 11.39
CA THR A 199 -3.68 -25.55 10.08
C THR A 199 -5.10 -24.98 10.09
N GLY A 200 -5.44 -24.20 9.07
CA GLY A 200 -6.70 -23.46 8.98
C GLY A 200 -6.54 -22.11 8.29
N SER A 201 -7.48 -21.18 8.54
CA SER A 201 -7.47 -19.84 7.95
C SER A 201 -7.69 -18.77 9.01
N ASP A 202 -7.05 -17.61 8.86
CA ASP A 202 -7.48 -16.42 9.60
C ASP A 202 -8.87 -15.96 9.14
N LEU A 203 -9.60 -15.31 10.05
CA LEU A 203 -10.97 -14.89 9.79
C LEU A 203 -11.07 -13.81 8.71
N GLY A 204 -10.03 -13.00 8.54
CA GLY A 204 -9.97 -11.98 7.49
C GLY A 204 -9.99 -12.60 6.10
N ARG A 205 -9.17 -13.64 5.88
CA ARG A 205 -9.19 -14.44 4.64
C ARG A 205 -10.51 -15.17 4.46
N LEU A 206 -11.09 -15.71 5.53
CA LEU A 206 -12.31 -16.48 5.48
C LEU A 206 -13.51 -15.62 5.03
N VAL A 207 -13.69 -14.43 5.60
CA VAL A 207 -14.76 -13.49 5.19
C VAL A 207 -14.52 -12.94 3.79
N LYS A 208 -13.27 -12.67 3.40
CA LYS A 208 -12.96 -12.26 2.02
C LYS A 208 -13.32 -13.34 0.98
N ARG A 209 -13.15 -14.62 1.33
CA ARG A 209 -13.43 -15.75 0.46
C ARG A 209 -14.93 -16.02 0.35
N ASP A 210 -15.62 -16.12 1.49
CA ASP A 210 -16.99 -16.64 1.56
C ASP A 210 -18.05 -15.55 1.78
N GLY A 211 -17.62 -14.32 2.04
CA GLY A 211 -18.49 -13.23 2.48
C GLY A 211 -18.80 -13.29 3.98
N PRO A 212 -19.81 -12.53 4.43
CA PRO A 212 -20.19 -12.47 5.84
C PRO A 212 -20.65 -13.83 6.38
N LEU A 213 -20.29 -14.14 7.63
CA LEU A 213 -20.59 -15.43 8.26
C LEU A 213 -22.03 -15.53 8.78
N PRO A 214 -22.59 -16.74 8.87
CA PRO A 214 -23.85 -16.95 9.59
C PRO A 214 -23.76 -16.45 11.04
N PRO A 215 -24.84 -15.90 11.62
CA PRO A 215 -24.76 -15.24 12.93
C PRO A 215 -24.35 -16.21 14.05
N ALA A 216 -24.77 -17.48 13.97
CA ALA A 216 -24.39 -18.50 14.94
C ALA A 216 -22.89 -18.84 14.88
N ASP A 217 -22.31 -18.88 13.67
CA ASP A 217 -20.88 -19.10 13.50
C ASP A 217 -20.06 -17.91 13.99
N ALA A 218 -20.48 -16.69 13.64
CA ALA A 218 -19.83 -15.47 14.12
C ALA A 218 -19.88 -15.37 15.65
N ALA A 219 -21.02 -15.72 16.28
CA ALA A 219 -21.17 -15.76 17.72
C ALA A 219 -20.23 -16.79 18.37
N GLU A 220 -20.13 -18.01 17.83
CA GLU A 220 -19.24 -19.03 18.38
C GLU A 220 -17.76 -18.65 18.24
N VAL A 221 -17.37 -18.03 17.12
CA VAL A 221 -16.01 -17.54 16.91
C VAL A 221 -15.62 -16.51 17.97
N ILE A 222 -16.48 -15.53 18.20
CA ILE A 222 -16.25 -14.48 19.19
C ILE A 222 -16.29 -15.03 20.62
N ARG A 223 -17.17 -16.00 20.90
CA ARG A 223 -17.20 -16.70 22.19
C ARG A 223 -15.87 -17.37 22.50
N GLN A 224 -15.33 -18.13 21.55
CA GLN A 224 -14.04 -18.82 21.71
C GLN A 224 -12.87 -17.83 21.86
N ALA A 225 -12.84 -16.76 21.06
CA ALA A 225 -11.82 -15.72 21.20
C ALA A 225 -11.89 -15.02 22.57
N ALA A 226 -13.10 -14.72 23.05
CA ALA A 226 -13.31 -14.11 24.37
C ALA A 226 -12.84 -15.01 25.52
N LEU A 227 -13.02 -16.35 25.43
CA LEU A 227 -12.46 -17.29 26.41
C LEU A 227 -10.92 -17.25 26.44
N GLY A 228 -10.28 -17.19 25.27
CA GLY A 228 -8.83 -17.05 25.18
C GLY A 228 -8.33 -15.74 25.79
N LEU A 229 -8.99 -14.62 25.47
CA LEU A 229 -8.65 -13.30 26.00
C LEU A 229 -8.88 -13.22 27.52
N GLN A 230 -9.95 -13.82 28.04
CA GLN A 230 -10.19 -13.90 29.48
C GLN A 230 -9.02 -14.56 30.20
N HIS A 231 -8.51 -15.69 29.67
CA HIS A 231 -7.36 -16.36 30.25
C HIS A 231 -6.10 -15.49 30.21
N ALA A 232 -5.88 -14.72 29.14
CA ALA A 232 -4.76 -13.77 29.07
C ALA A 232 -4.93 -12.62 30.10
N HIS A 233 -6.14 -12.09 30.25
CA HIS A 233 -6.46 -11.01 31.19
C HIS A 233 -6.25 -11.44 32.65
N GLU A 234 -6.59 -12.68 33.01
CA GLU A 234 -6.33 -13.26 34.33
C GLU A 234 -4.83 -13.35 34.67
N HIS A 235 -3.98 -13.41 33.65
CA HIS A 235 -2.52 -13.36 33.77
C HIS A 235 -1.95 -11.95 33.60
N GLY A 236 -2.80 -10.92 33.61
CA GLY A 236 -2.40 -9.51 33.53
C GLY A 236 -2.00 -9.05 32.12
N LEU A 237 -2.33 -9.82 31.08
CA LEU A 237 -1.97 -9.53 29.69
C LEU A 237 -3.18 -9.06 28.90
N VAL A 238 -3.14 -7.82 28.41
CA VAL A 238 -4.12 -7.25 27.49
C VAL A 238 -3.57 -7.32 26.06
N HIS A 239 -4.37 -7.77 25.09
CA HIS A 239 -3.90 -8.03 23.73
C HIS A 239 -3.67 -6.76 22.92
N ARG A 240 -4.62 -5.81 22.93
CA ARG A 240 -4.56 -4.47 22.32
C ARG A 240 -4.56 -4.39 20.78
N ASP A 241 -4.57 -5.53 20.07
CA ASP A 241 -4.60 -5.61 18.60
C ASP A 241 -5.49 -6.76 18.13
N VAL A 242 -6.68 -6.89 18.72
CA VAL A 242 -7.65 -7.92 18.32
C VAL A 242 -8.29 -7.52 16.99
N LYS A 243 -8.16 -8.37 15.97
CA LYS A 243 -8.71 -8.16 14.62
C LYS A 243 -8.85 -9.48 13.86
N PRO A 244 -9.62 -9.55 12.76
CA PRO A 244 -9.86 -10.78 12.02
C PRO A 244 -8.59 -11.54 11.60
N THR A 245 -7.49 -10.84 11.28
CA THR A 245 -6.22 -11.46 10.87
C THR A 245 -5.41 -12.05 12.03
N ASN A 246 -5.72 -11.67 13.28
CA ASN A 246 -5.07 -12.17 14.49
C ASN A 246 -5.91 -13.27 15.17
N LEU A 247 -7.02 -13.69 14.55
CA LEU A 247 -7.84 -14.82 14.98
C LEU A 247 -7.80 -15.89 13.90
N MET A 248 -7.31 -17.08 14.25
CA MET A 248 -7.21 -18.20 13.34
C MET A 248 -8.26 -19.26 13.67
N LEU A 249 -9.02 -19.69 12.66
CA LEU A 249 -9.94 -20.81 12.78
C LEU A 249 -9.25 -22.06 12.23
N THR A 250 -9.05 -23.06 13.08
CA THR A 250 -8.41 -24.32 12.68
C THR A 250 -9.38 -25.24 11.95
N ASP A 251 -8.84 -26.23 11.24
CA ASP A 251 -9.63 -27.26 10.53
C ASP A 251 -10.56 -28.04 11.46
N GLU A 252 -10.23 -28.13 12.75
CA GLU A 252 -11.04 -28.76 13.80
C GLU A 252 -12.18 -27.88 14.31
N GLY A 253 -12.29 -26.64 13.83
CA GLY A 253 -13.31 -25.66 14.27
C GLY A 253 -12.96 -24.97 15.59
N VAL A 254 -11.67 -24.86 15.92
CA VAL A 254 -11.18 -24.16 17.12
C VAL A 254 -10.63 -22.81 16.72
N VAL A 255 -11.04 -21.74 17.41
CA VAL A 255 -10.49 -20.40 17.23
C VAL A 255 -9.30 -20.19 18.15
N LYS A 256 -8.17 -19.76 17.60
CA LYS A 256 -6.96 -19.41 18.33
C LYS A 256 -6.60 -17.95 18.11
N VAL A 257 -6.40 -17.24 19.21
CA VAL A 257 -5.90 -15.86 19.23
C VAL A 257 -4.38 -15.88 19.06
N LEU A 258 -3.88 -15.13 18.09
CA LEU A 258 -2.46 -15.00 17.75
C LEU A 258 -1.86 -13.72 18.36
N ASP A 259 -0.52 -13.63 18.44
CA ASP A 259 0.20 -12.37 18.68
C ASP A 259 -0.18 -11.59 19.96
N LEU A 260 -0.23 -12.27 21.11
CA LEU A 260 -0.51 -11.64 22.41
C LEU A 260 0.58 -10.64 22.83
N GLY A 261 0.18 -9.41 23.15
CA GLY A 261 0.92 -8.50 24.06
C GLY A 261 2.23 -7.88 23.56
N LEU A 262 2.77 -8.26 22.40
CA LEU A 262 4.07 -7.78 21.91
C LEU A 262 4.10 -6.32 21.43
N ALA A 263 2.95 -5.63 21.47
CA ALA A 263 2.80 -4.23 21.07
C ALA A 263 3.30 -3.23 22.12
N ARG A 264 3.49 -3.63 23.39
CA ARG A 264 3.90 -2.70 24.48
C ARG A 264 5.38 -2.34 24.47
N LEU A 265 6.19 -3.00 23.66
CA LEU A 265 7.63 -2.72 23.52
C LEU A 265 7.95 -1.34 22.90
N ALA A 266 6.95 -0.52 22.56
CA ALA A 266 7.15 0.79 21.95
C ALA A 266 6.88 2.02 22.86
N VAL A 267 6.25 1.90 24.04
CA VAL A 267 5.67 3.11 24.69
C VAL A 267 5.75 3.17 26.24
N ALA A 268 6.35 2.20 26.93
CA ALA A 268 6.39 2.26 28.41
C ALA A 268 7.72 2.84 28.94
N ASP A 269 7.69 4.17 29.14
CA ASP A 269 8.44 5.07 30.03
C ASP A 269 9.91 5.47 29.72
N ALA A 270 10.06 6.70 29.20
CA ALA A 270 10.96 7.77 29.66
C ALA A 270 10.78 9.01 28.75
N ASP A 271 10.34 10.15 29.29
CA ASP A 271 10.45 11.56 28.81
C ASP A 271 10.46 11.94 27.30
N ASP A 272 10.09 11.03 26.38
CA ASP A 272 10.15 11.25 24.93
C ASP A 272 8.73 11.23 24.32
N PRO A 273 8.35 12.26 23.53
CA PRO A 273 7.06 12.30 22.86
C PRO A 273 6.94 11.17 21.84
N VAL A 274 6.01 10.25 22.11
CA VAL A 274 5.31 9.35 21.18
C VAL A 274 6.14 8.96 19.94
N VAL A 275 7.05 7.99 20.12
CA VAL A 275 7.77 7.35 19.02
C VAL A 275 6.78 6.49 18.22
N THR A 276 6.25 7.05 17.13
CA THR A 276 5.41 6.35 16.17
C THR A 276 6.28 5.42 15.32
N ALA A 277 6.32 4.14 15.71
CA ALA A 277 6.89 3.06 14.91
C ALA A 277 6.14 2.97 13.55
N THR A 278 6.76 3.54 12.51
CA THR A 278 6.13 3.96 11.26
C THR A 278 6.04 2.85 10.19
N GLN A 279 5.79 1.60 10.61
CA GLN A 279 5.58 0.46 9.70
C GLN A 279 4.26 -0.29 9.92
N GLN A 280 3.34 0.22 10.75
CA GLN A 280 2.05 -0.45 11.04
C GLN A 280 0.78 0.38 10.78
N ILE A 281 0.86 1.55 10.16
CA ILE A 281 -0.24 2.54 10.16
C ILE A 281 -1.19 2.40 8.95
N VAL A 282 -1.31 1.23 8.34
CA VAL A 282 -2.35 0.98 7.32
C VAL A 282 -3.05 -0.35 7.64
N GLY A 283 -4.17 -0.28 8.36
CA GLY A 283 -5.06 -1.42 8.65
C GLY A 283 -5.47 -1.60 10.12
N THR A 284 -4.74 -1.01 11.08
CA THR A 284 -5.02 -1.20 12.52
C THR A 284 -6.12 -0.26 13.05
N GLY A 285 -6.38 0.87 12.39
CA GLY A 285 -7.35 1.87 12.84
C GLY A 285 -8.81 1.41 12.80
N ASP A 286 -9.15 0.33 12.08
CA ASP A 286 -10.55 -0.13 11.89
C ASP A 286 -11.11 -0.89 13.11
N PHE A 287 -10.26 -1.26 14.06
CA PHE A 287 -10.60 -2.09 15.23
C PHE A 287 -10.14 -1.46 16.55
N VAL A 288 -9.65 -0.21 16.52
CA VAL A 288 -9.04 0.47 17.69
C VAL A 288 -10.12 0.93 18.67
N ALA A 289 -9.93 0.65 19.96
CA ALA A 289 -10.83 1.15 20.99
C ALA A 289 -10.67 2.69 21.18
N PRO A 290 -11.74 3.43 21.51
CA PRO A 290 -11.68 4.88 21.71
C PRO A 290 -10.59 5.31 22.69
N GLU A 291 -10.49 4.64 23.84
CA GLU A 291 -9.52 4.94 24.89
C GLU A 291 -8.07 4.65 24.45
N GLN A 292 -7.86 3.62 23.61
CA GLN A 292 -6.54 3.32 23.05
C GLN A 292 -6.05 4.44 22.11
N GLY A 293 -6.97 5.09 21.42
CA GLY A 293 -6.67 6.21 20.53
C GLY A 293 -6.42 7.54 21.24
N GLN A 294 -6.87 7.68 22.50
CA GLN A 294 -6.63 8.86 23.34
C GLN A 294 -5.33 8.70 24.16
N ASP A 295 -5.20 7.59 24.88
CA ASP A 295 -3.99 7.25 25.62
C ASP A 295 -3.84 5.72 25.70
N ALA A 296 -2.81 5.18 25.03
CA ALA A 296 -2.51 3.76 25.00
C ALA A 296 -2.22 3.12 26.38
N ARG A 297 -1.95 3.94 27.41
CA ARG A 297 -1.75 3.47 28.80
C ARG A 297 -3.06 3.16 29.52
N THR A 298 -4.16 3.80 29.10
CA THR A 298 -5.50 3.61 29.69
C THR A 298 -6.21 2.35 29.20
N ALA A 299 -5.63 1.68 28.19
CA ALA A 299 -6.18 0.46 27.59
C ALA A 299 -6.11 -0.75 28.54
N ASP A 300 -7.28 -1.27 28.88
CA ASP A 300 -7.47 -2.45 29.73
C ASP A 300 -8.20 -3.59 28.99
N ALA A 301 -8.62 -4.63 29.70
CA ALA A 301 -9.35 -5.77 29.14
C ALA A 301 -10.58 -5.37 28.29
N ARG A 302 -11.22 -4.24 28.61
CA ARG A 302 -12.42 -3.74 27.92
C ARG A 302 -12.10 -3.11 26.57
N SER A 303 -10.84 -2.76 26.31
CA SER A 303 -10.37 -2.37 24.98
C SER A 303 -10.38 -3.58 24.02
N ASP A 304 -9.96 -4.76 24.49
CA ASP A 304 -10.03 -6.00 23.70
C ASP A 304 -11.49 -6.40 23.38
N ILE A 305 -12.41 -6.16 24.32
CA ILE A 305 -13.85 -6.39 24.13
C ILE A 305 -14.42 -5.49 23.03
N TYR A 306 -14.01 -4.23 22.98
CA TYR A 306 -14.41 -3.32 21.90
C TYR A 306 -13.88 -3.80 20.53
N ALA A 307 -12.60 -4.19 20.48
CA ALA A 307 -11.97 -4.69 19.26
C ALA A 307 -12.60 -6.03 18.79
N LEU A 308 -12.99 -6.91 19.71
CA LEU A 308 -13.85 -8.06 19.42
C LEU A 308 -15.22 -7.63 18.86
N GLY A 309 -15.79 -6.53 19.33
CA GLY A 309 -17.04 -5.97 18.81
C GLY A 309 -16.90 -5.52 17.36
N CYS A 310 -15.81 -4.82 17.04
CA CYS A 310 -15.48 -4.45 15.65
C CYS A 310 -15.26 -5.70 14.78
N THR A 311 -14.65 -6.74 15.34
CA THR A 311 -14.45 -8.03 14.68
C THR A 311 -15.79 -8.73 14.43
N LEU A 312 -16.68 -8.82 15.43
CA LEU A 312 -18.02 -9.40 15.27
C LEU A 312 -18.82 -8.66 14.21
N TYR A 313 -18.76 -7.33 14.21
CA TYR A 313 -19.36 -6.50 13.16
C TYR A 313 -18.84 -6.89 11.78
N TYR A 314 -17.52 -6.98 11.63
CA TYR A 314 -16.86 -7.37 10.38
C TYR A 314 -17.30 -8.76 9.91
N LEU A 315 -17.36 -9.75 10.81
CA LEU A 315 -17.82 -11.10 10.48
C LEU A 315 -19.28 -11.10 9.99
N LEU A 316 -20.14 -10.26 10.58
CA LEU A 316 -21.56 -10.20 10.24
C LEU A 316 -21.85 -9.37 8.99
N ALA A 317 -21.11 -8.28 8.74
CA ALA A 317 -21.36 -7.33 7.66
C ALA A 317 -20.41 -7.46 6.45
N GLY A 318 -19.29 -8.16 6.60
CA GLY A 318 -18.22 -8.25 5.60
C GLY A 318 -17.27 -7.04 5.55
N GLN A 319 -17.54 -6.01 6.36
CA GLN A 319 -16.73 -4.79 6.46
C GLN A 319 -16.75 -4.24 7.90
N PRO A 320 -15.72 -3.50 8.34
CA PRO A 320 -15.66 -2.98 9.71
C PRO A 320 -16.67 -1.83 9.91
N PRO A 321 -17.03 -1.50 11.17
CA PRO A 321 -18.11 -0.55 11.46
C PRO A 321 -17.87 0.87 10.91
N PHE A 322 -16.62 1.29 10.74
CA PHE A 322 -16.27 2.58 10.13
C PHE A 322 -15.48 2.40 8.82
N GLY A 323 -15.72 1.29 8.11
CA GLY A 323 -15.03 0.92 6.87
C GLY A 323 -15.48 1.69 5.62
N ASP A 324 -16.59 2.43 5.69
CA ASP A 324 -17.18 3.17 4.56
C ASP A 324 -16.26 4.30 4.03
N GLU A 325 -15.24 4.69 4.80
CA GLU A 325 -14.23 5.67 4.43
C GLU A 325 -12.93 4.94 4.04
N LYS A 326 -12.89 4.39 2.82
CA LYS A 326 -11.72 3.72 2.21
C LYS A 326 -10.43 4.58 2.16
N SER A 327 -10.48 5.82 2.65
CA SER A 327 -9.37 6.77 2.82
C SER A 327 -9.53 7.61 4.11
N SER A 328 -9.75 6.95 5.24
CA SER A 328 -9.63 7.60 6.55
C SER A 328 -8.21 7.37 7.09
N SER A 329 -7.48 8.45 7.39
CA SER A 329 -6.21 8.36 8.12
C SER A 329 -6.43 7.63 9.45
N PHE A 330 -5.38 7.03 10.01
CA PHE A 330 -5.47 6.38 11.33
C PHE A 330 -6.16 7.27 12.36
N VAL A 331 -5.81 8.57 12.39
CA VAL A 331 -6.45 9.57 13.25
C VAL A 331 -7.94 9.74 12.95
N LYS A 332 -8.36 9.82 11.68
CA LYS A 332 -9.79 9.90 11.32
C LYS A 332 -10.57 8.64 11.74
N LYS A 333 -9.96 7.46 11.62
CA LYS A 333 -10.57 6.21 12.11
C LYS A 333 -10.69 6.22 13.63
N VAL A 334 -9.63 6.57 14.36
CA VAL A 334 -9.65 6.74 15.82
C VAL A 334 -10.73 7.74 16.27
N MET A 335 -10.84 8.88 15.57
CA MET A 335 -11.89 9.86 15.84
C MET A 335 -13.29 9.31 15.53
N ALA A 336 -13.46 8.55 14.45
CA ALA A 336 -14.73 7.89 14.14
C ALA A 336 -15.11 6.87 15.23
N HIS A 337 -14.15 6.06 15.69
CA HIS A 337 -14.33 5.15 16.79
C HIS A 337 -14.72 5.88 18.07
N SER A 338 -14.24 7.11 18.29
CA SER A 338 -14.56 7.91 19.48
C SER A 338 -15.89 8.68 19.38
N GLN A 339 -16.23 9.22 18.21
CA GLN A 339 -17.28 10.25 18.07
C GLN A 339 -18.47 9.83 17.21
N LYS A 340 -18.28 8.95 16.21
CA LYS A 340 -19.36 8.58 15.29
C LYS A 340 -20.23 7.45 15.87
N PRO A 341 -21.57 7.51 15.69
CA PRO A 341 -22.43 6.38 16.02
C PRO A 341 -22.11 5.19 15.11
N VAL A 342 -22.16 3.98 15.69
CA VAL A 342 -21.92 2.75 14.94
C VAL A 342 -23.05 2.54 13.91
N PRO A 343 -22.76 2.31 12.63
CA PRO A 343 -23.80 2.03 11.65
C PRO A 343 -24.53 0.73 11.98
N PRO A 344 -25.87 0.67 11.94
CA PRO A 344 -26.60 -0.53 12.33
C PRO A 344 -26.40 -1.67 11.34
N ILE A 345 -26.20 -2.90 11.85
CA ILE A 345 -26.02 -4.12 11.04
C ILE A 345 -27.23 -4.40 10.13
N SER A 346 -28.42 -3.91 10.50
CA SER A 346 -29.65 -4.02 9.69
C SER A 346 -29.53 -3.43 8.28
N ARG A 347 -28.53 -2.56 8.04
CA ARG A 347 -28.19 -2.07 6.68
C ARG A 347 -27.63 -3.16 5.77
N PHE A 348 -27.00 -4.18 6.33
CA PHE A 348 -26.32 -5.25 5.59
C PHE A 348 -27.11 -6.56 5.64
N ARG A 349 -27.75 -6.86 6.78
CA ARG A 349 -28.51 -8.09 6.98
C ARG A 349 -29.54 -7.97 8.12
N MET A 350 -30.64 -8.70 8.01
CA MET A 350 -31.78 -8.64 8.95
C MET A 350 -32.01 -9.92 9.77
N ASP A 351 -31.23 -10.96 9.53
CA ASP A 351 -31.35 -12.29 10.15
C ASP A 351 -30.60 -12.43 11.50
N VAL A 352 -30.03 -11.34 12.02
CA VAL A 352 -29.30 -11.34 13.29
C VAL A 352 -30.28 -11.29 14.47
N PRO A 353 -30.20 -12.22 15.44
CA PRO A 353 -31.06 -12.20 16.62
C PRO A 353 -30.93 -10.89 17.41
N ALA A 354 -32.06 -10.35 17.92
CA ALA A 354 -32.08 -9.08 18.63
C ALA A 354 -31.13 -9.06 19.86
N GLY A 355 -31.01 -10.17 20.58
CA GLY A 355 -30.09 -10.27 21.71
C GLY A 355 -28.60 -10.24 21.30
N LEU A 356 -28.26 -10.76 20.11
CA LEU A 356 -26.90 -10.67 19.57
C LEU A 356 -26.58 -9.24 19.13
N LEU A 357 -27.55 -8.53 18.56
CA LEU A 357 -27.41 -7.09 18.25
C LEU A 357 -27.20 -6.25 19.51
N ALA A 358 -28.00 -6.49 20.56
CA ALA A 358 -27.82 -5.81 21.85
C ALA A 358 -26.44 -6.08 22.47
N THR A 359 -25.93 -7.31 22.33
CA THR A 359 -24.58 -7.67 22.77
C THR A 359 -23.52 -6.92 21.97
N LEU A 360 -23.66 -6.86 20.64
CA LEU A 360 -22.77 -6.11 19.76
C LEU A 360 -22.75 -4.61 20.08
N ASP A 361 -23.92 -4.02 20.33
CA ASP A 361 -24.06 -2.61 20.71
C ASP A 361 -23.36 -2.33 22.05
N ALA A 362 -23.48 -3.23 23.03
CA ALA A 362 -22.78 -3.13 24.32
C ALA A 362 -21.26 -3.24 24.15
N MET A 363 -20.77 -4.17 23.31
CA MET A 363 -19.33 -4.29 23.02
C MET A 363 -18.76 -3.02 22.38
N LEU A 364 -19.53 -2.37 21.50
CA LEU A 364 -19.12 -1.17 20.76
C LEU A 364 -19.46 0.15 21.48
N ALA A 365 -19.90 0.08 22.75
CA ALA A 365 -20.14 1.27 23.56
C ALA A 365 -18.87 2.11 23.68
N LYS A 366 -18.99 3.43 23.51
CA LYS A 366 -17.84 4.33 23.51
C LYS A 366 -17.18 4.40 24.87
N ASP A 367 -18.00 4.52 25.92
CA ASP A 367 -17.58 4.46 27.31
C ASP A 367 -17.33 2.98 27.73
N PRO A 368 -16.11 2.62 28.17
CA PRO A 368 -15.79 1.29 28.67
C PRO A 368 -16.67 0.80 29.82
N ALA A 369 -17.25 1.69 30.62
CA ALA A 369 -18.15 1.31 31.72
C ALA A 369 -19.47 0.70 31.23
N ASN A 370 -19.86 0.97 29.97
CA ASN A 370 -21.08 0.46 29.37
C ASN A 370 -20.87 -0.84 28.56
N ARG A 371 -19.64 -1.36 28.54
CA ARG A 371 -19.29 -2.63 27.90
C ARG A 371 -19.45 -3.80 28.89
N PRO A 372 -19.46 -5.06 28.43
CA PRO A 372 -19.15 -6.18 29.32
C PRO A 372 -17.83 -5.90 30.05
N GLN A 373 -17.78 -6.15 31.36
CA GLN A 373 -16.63 -5.78 32.19
C GLN A 373 -15.51 -6.83 32.14
N SER A 374 -15.79 -8.02 31.60
CA SER A 374 -14.79 -9.06 31.35
C SER A 374 -15.08 -9.83 30.05
N ALA A 375 -14.03 -10.42 29.47
CA ALA A 375 -14.20 -11.27 28.29
C ALA A 375 -14.98 -12.57 28.62
N GLY A 376 -14.88 -13.06 29.86
CA GLY A 376 -15.70 -14.18 30.35
C GLY A 376 -17.20 -13.85 30.42
N GLU A 377 -17.56 -12.64 30.88
CA GLU A 377 -18.95 -12.15 30.88
C GLU A 377 -19.50 -12.05 29.45
N LEU A 378 -18.72 -11.51 28.52
CA LEU A 378 -19.04 -11.49 27.10
C LEU A 378 -19.27 -12.91 26.55
N ALA A 379 -18.38 -13.86 26.86
CA ALA A 379 -18.49 -15.24 26.40
C ALA A 379 -19.78 -15.91 26.89
N CYS A 380 -20.19 -15.66 28.13
CA CYS A 380 -21.46 -16.15 28.67
C CYS A 380 -22.66 -15.49 27.97
N THR A 381 -22.58 -14.19 27.71
CA THR A 381 -23.67 -13.41 27.10
C THR A 381 -23.93 -13.82 25.65
N ILE A 382 -22.87 -14.12 24.88
CA ILE A 382 -22.99 -14.46 23.46
C ILE A 382 -23.32 -15.95 23.22
N GLN A 383 -23.07 -16.81 24.20
CA GLN A 383 -23.23 -18.27 24.09
C GLN A 383 -24.60 -18.75 23.58
N PRO A 384 -25.75 -18.18 24.00
CA PRO A 384 -27.05 -18.61 23.49
C PRO A 384 -27.21 -18.44 21.98
N PHE A 385 -26.49 -17.49 21.37
CA PHE A 385 -26.57 -17.18 19.94
C PHE A 385 -25.65 -18.07 19.09
N ALA A 386 -24.74 -18.82 19.70
CA ALA A 386 -23.88 -19.80 19.02
C ALA A 386 -24.60 -21.12 18.68
N ALA A 387 -25.84 -21.30 19.12
CA ALA A 387 -26.59 -22.51 18.86
C ALA A 387 -26.76 -22.78 17.35
N GLY A 388 -26.34 -23.97 16.91
CA GLY A 388 -26.40 -24.37 15.50
C GLY A 388 -25.19 -23.97 14.65
N CYS A 389 -24.11 -23.45 15.26
CA CYS A 389 -22.86 -23.18 14.55
C CYS A 389 -22.24 -24.46 13.95
N ASN A 390 -21.54 -24.30 12.83
CA ASN A 390 -20.74 -25.34 12.19
C ASN A 390 -19.41 -24.77 11.68
N LEU A 391 -18.53 -24.42 12.62
CA LEU A 391 -17.23 -23.83 12.30
C LEU A 391 -16.35 -24.72 11.42
N ARG A 392 -16.46 -26.06 11.55
CA ARG A 392 -15.72 -26.99 10.70
C ARG A 392 -16.12 -26.89 9.23
N ALA A 393 -17.42 -26.68 8.94
CA ALA A 393 -17.89 -26.53 7.57
C ALA A 393 -17.31 -25.27 6.90
N LEU A 394 -17.10 -24.19 7.67
CA LEU A 394 -16.48 -22.96 7.17
C LEU A 394 -15.05 -23.20 6.64
N VAL A 395 -14.30 -24.13 7.23
CA VAL A 395 -12.94 -24.45 6.79
C VAL A 395 -12.91 -25.62 5.80
N SER A 396 -13.80 -26.61 5.98
CA SER A 396 -13.89 -27.83 5.15
C SER A 396 -14.43 -27.60 3.73
N GLY A 397 -15.05 -26.45 3.45
CA GLY A 397 -15.36 -26.00 2.08
C GLY A 397 -14.13 -25.95 1.16
N SER A 398 -12.92 -26.02 1.72
CA SER A 398 -11.65 -26.11 1.01
C SER A 398 -11.36 -27.46 0.31
N ALA A 399 -12.11 -28.55 0.58
CA ALA A 399 -11.73 -29.90 0.12
C ALA A 399 -12.66 -30.55 -0.92
N HIS A 400 -13.76 -29.92 -1.38
CA HIS A 400 -14.74 -30.56 -2.29
C HIS A 400 -15.24 -29.67 -3.44
N ALA A 401 -14.37 -28.86 -4.06
CA ALA A 401 -14.61 -28.33 -5.41
C ALA A 401 -14.25 -29.38 -6.49
N THR A 402 -14.84 -30.57 -6.40
CA THR A 402 -15.00 -31.50 -7.55
C THR A 402 -16.17 -32.44 -7.27
N SER A 403 -17.40 -31.92 -7.26
CA SER A 403 -18.59 -32.61 -7.79
C SER A 403 -19.82 -31.72 -7.54
N ALA A 404 -20.30 -31.08 -8.59
CA ALA A 404 -21.62 -30.45 -8.56
C ALA A 404 -22.68 -31.57 -8.52
N ALA A 405 -23.44 -31.66 -7.42
CA ALA A 405 -24.67 -32.44 -7.41
C ALA A 405 -25.76 -31.69 -8.20
N PRO A 406 -26.52 -32.36 -9.09
CA PRO A 406 -27.37 -31.68 -10.06
C PRO A 406 -28.72 -31.26 -9.46
N VAL A 407 -29.15 -30.06 -9.85
CA VAL A 407 -30.50 -29.55 -9.66
C VAL A 407 -31.49 -30.42 -10.46
N LYS A 408 -32.49 -30.99 -9.78
CA LYS A 408 -33.59 -31.74 -10.38
C LYS A 408 -34.43 -30.84 -11.30
N LYS A 409 -34.60 -31.23 -12.57
CA LYS A 409 -35.74 -30.83 -13.43
C LYS A 409 -36.52 -32.08 -13.86
N PRO A 410 -37.84 -31.98 -14.06
CA PRO A 410 -38.71 -33.15 -14.18
C PRO A 410 -38.75 -33.73 -15.60
N GLY A 411 -38.67 -35.06 -15.65
CA GLY A 411 -39.45 -35.97 -16.51
C GLY A 411 -39.43 -35.81 -18.03
N ARG A 412 -38.74 -36.74 -18.71
CA ARG A 412 -39.23 -37.41 -19.94
C ARG A 412 -38.54 -38.77 -20.13
N ARG A 413 -39.33 -39.74 -20.60
CA ARG A 413 -39.12 -41.22 -20.61
C ARG A 413 -37.97 -41.70 -21.54
N PRO A 414 -37.48 -42.94 -21.35
CA PRO A 414 -36.25 -43.43 -21.97
C PRO A 414 -36.48 -44.06 -23.34
N LEU A 415 -35.43 -44.08 -24.18
CA LEU A 415 -35.30 -45.00 -25.31
C LEU A 415 -33.93 -45.69 -25.21
N VAL A 416 -33.98 -47.01 -25.16
CA VAL A 416 -32.86 -47.96 -25.10
C VAL A 416 -32.23 -48.10 -26.48
N ILE A 417 -30.91 -47.92 -26.63
CA ILE A 417 -30.07 -48.69 -27.59
C ILE A 417 -28.67 -48.89 -26.99
N ALA A 418 -28.22 -50.14 -27.05
CA ALA A 418 -26.93 -50.66 -26.61
C ALA A 418 -25.75 -50.30 -27.54
N GLY A 419 -24.54 -50.31 -27.01
CA GLY A 419 -23.30 -50.24 -27.82
C GLY A 419 -22.04 -50.28 -26.95
N ALA A 420 -21.43 -51.45 -26.86
CA ALA A 420 -20.16 -51.72 -26.19
C ALA A 420 -18.98 -51.01 -26.88
N VAL A 421 -17.90 -50.75 -26.13
CA VAL A 421 -16.47 -51.01 -26.45
C VAL A 421 -15.56 -50.29 -25.43
N ALA A 422 -14.45 -50.95 -25.08
CA ALA A 422 -13.26 -50.47 -24.36
C ALA A 422 -13.26 -50.54 -22.82
N GLY A 423 -13.17 -51.77 -22.29
CA GLY A 423 -12.61 -52.03 -20.96
C GLY A 423 -11.65 -53.22 -20.99
N VAL A 424 -10.38 -53.03 -21.38
CA VAL A 424 -9.31 -54.06 -21.28
C VAL A 424 -7.87 -53.49 -21.10
N VAL A 425 -7.60 -52.29 -20.54
CA VAL A 425 -6.17 -51.85 -20.37
C VAL A 425 -5.77 -51.40 -18.95
N SER A 426 -6.68 -51.22 -18.00
CA SER A 426 -6.30 -50.67 -16.68
C SER A 426 -5.83 -51.67 -15.63
N VAL A 427 -5.60 -52.95 -15.98
CA VAL A 427 -5.18 -54.00 -15.01
C VAL A 427 -3.69 -54.37 -15.11
N LEU A 428 -2.90 -53.76 -16.01
CA LEU A 428 -1.48 -54.13 -16.18
C LEU A 428 -0.44 -53.08 -15.77
N ALA A 429 -0.83 -51.95 -15.15
CA ALA A 429 0.13 -50.94 -14.67
C ALA A 429 0.42 -51.01 -13.15
N ALA A 430 -0.27 -51.87 -12.40
CA ALA A 430 -0.06 -52.04 -10.95
C ALA A 430 1.00 -53.10 -10.59
N ALA A 431 1.62 -53.74 -11.58
CA ALA A 431 2.59 -54.83 -11.37
C ALA A 431 4.07 -54.45 -11.59
N ALA A 432 4.38 -53.19 -11.95
CA ALA A 432 5.75 -52.77 -12.30
C ALA A 432 6.44 -51.86 -11.27
N TYR A 433 5.81 -51.56 -10.13
CA TYR A 433 6.41 -50.69 -9.09
C TYR A 433 7.00 -51.47 -7.90
N PHE A 434 6.75 -52.78 -7.79
CA PHE A 434 7.16 -53.60 -6.65
C PHE A 434 8.43 -54.44 -6.88
N SER A 435 9.26 -54.12 -7.87
CA SER A 435 10.47 -54.92 -8.15
C SER A 435 11.63 -54.06 -8.68
N TRP A 436 12.27 -53.30 -7.79
CA TRP A 436 13.65 -52.83 -8.02
C TRP A 436 14.46 -52.96 -6.72
N PRO A 437 15.57 -53.74 -6.70
CA PRO A 437 16.32 -54.00 -5.47
C PRO A 437 17.39 -52.93 -5.19
N GLU A 438 17.59 -52.68 -3.88
CA GLU A 438 18.71 -51.96 -3.28
C GLU A 438 20.06 -52.47 -3.80
N HIS A 439 21.10 -51.61 -3.91
CA HIS A 439 22.46 -51.96 -3.49
C HIS A 439 23.38 -50.73 -3.33
N ARG A 440 23.86 -50.59 -2.09
CA ARG A 440 25.23 -50.34 -1.60
C ARG A 440 26.05 -49.14 -2.10
N ILE A 441 26.46 -48.38 -1.08
CA ILE A 441 27.52 -47.37 -1.01
C ILE A 441 28.86 -47.88 -1.57
N PRO A 442 29.60 -47.05 -2.32
CA PRO A 442 31.06 -47.07 -2.33
C PRO A 442 31.64 -45.75 -1.80
N THR A 443 32.38 -45.86 -0.70
CA THR A 443 33.37 -44.89 -0.19
C THR A 443 34.70 -45.08 -0.91
N THR A 444 35.33 -44.01 -1.38
CA THR A 444 36.78 -43.93 -1.71
C THR A 444 37.21 -42.48 -1.95
N PRO A 445 38.50 -42.10 -1.87
CA PRO A 445 39.20 -41.71 -0.64
C PRO A 445 39.71 -40.25 -0.69
N ILE A 446 40.18 -39.76 0.45
CA ILE A 446 40.91 -38.50 0.59
C ILE A 446 42.20 -38.57 -0.23
N ALA A 447 42.40 -37.59 -1.13
CA ALA A 447 43.66 -37.37 -1.83
C ALA A 447 44.24 -35.99 -1.47
N THR A 448 45.46 -36.08 -0.98
CA THR A 448 46.45 -35.09 -0.57
C THR A 448 46.62 -33.88 -1.50
N THR A 449 46.90 -32.75 -0.86
CA THR A 449 47.37 -31.46 -1.39
C THR A 449 48.52 -31.54 -2.43
N GLN A 450 48.40 -30.74 -3.49
CA GLN A 450 49.53 -30.18 -4.27
C GLN A 450 49.21 -28.75 -4.76
N PRO A 451 50.24 -27.91 -4.99
CA PRO A 451 50.14 -26.45 -4.88
C PRO A 451 49.68 -25.73 -6.14
N ALA A 452 49.24 -24.48 -5.94
CA ALA A 452 48.73 -23.54 -6.91
C ALA A 452 49.67 -23.32 -8.11
N LYS A 453 49.11 -23.43 -9.33
CA LYS A 453 49.66 -22.79 -10.53
C LYS A 453 49.00 -21.42 -10.69
N THR A 454 49.84 -20.40 -10.65
CA THR A 454 49.51 -19.00 -10.93
C THR A 454 49.04 -18.83 -12.38
N VAL A 455 47.82 -18.32 -12.56
CA VAL A 455 47.30 -17.84 -13.85
C VAL A 455 47.60 -16.34 -13.93
N PRO A 456 48.23 -15.83 -15.01
CA PRO A 456 48.51 -14.40 -15.15
C PRO A 456 47.22 -13.60 -15.48
N PRO A 457 47.17 -12.30 -15.15
CA PRO A 457 45.98 -11.47 -15.35
C PRO A 457 45.70 -11.19 -16.83
N PRO A 458 44.44 -10.91 -17.21
CA PRO A 458 44.05 -10.61 -18.59
C PRO A 458 44.56 -9.24 -19.04
N VAL A 459 45.08 -9.19 -20.27
CA VAL A 459 45.54 -7.99 -20.97
C VAL A 459 44.32 -7.14 -21.41
N PRO A 460 44.34 -5.81 -21.24
CA PRO A 460 43.24 -4.94 -21.68
C PRO A 460 43.14 -4.85 -23.22
N PRO A 461 41.93 -4.73 -23.80
CA PRO A 461 41.75 -4.62 -25.24
C PRO A 461 42.19 -3.24 -25.77
N THR A 462 42.89 -3.27 -26.91
CA THR A 462 43.35 -2.11 -27.68
C THR A 462 42.16 -1.38 -28.34
N PRO A 463 42.14 -0.04 -28.39
CA PRO A 463 41.04 0.71 -28.98
C PRO A 463 40.99 0.58 -30.52
N LEU A 464 39.79 0.37 -31.06
CA LEU A 464 39.51 0.39 -32.50
C LEU A 464 39.55 1.83 -33.04
N PRO A 465 40.01 2.06 -34.28
CA PRO A 465 40.02 3.38 -34.90
C PRO A 465 38.61 3.84 -35.32
N PRO A 466 38.37 5.17 -35.40
CA PRO A 466 37.05 5.72 -35.68
C PRO A 466 36.58 5.48 -37.11
N ALA A 467 35.32 5.08 -37.27
CA ALA A 467 34.66 4.88 -38.55
C ALA A 467 34.36 6.22 -39.22
N THR A 468 34.85 6.40 -40.44
CA THR A 468 34.51 7.50 -41.36
C THR A 468 33.13 7.29 -41.96
N ILE A 469 32.25 8.29 -41.81
CA ILE A 469 30.92 8.34 -42.44
C ILE A 469 31.07 8.77 -43.91
N PRO A 470 30.55 8.03 -44.90
CA PRO A 470 30.49 8.52 -46.28
C PRO A 470 29.32 9.49 -46.44
N VAL A 471 29.64 10.71 -46.89
CA VAL A 471 28.68 11.74 -47.32
C VAL A 471 28.11 11.35 -48.69
N GLN A 472 26.78 11.26 -48.83
CA GLN A 472 26.13 11.16 -50.14
C GLN A 472 25.89 12.56 -50.75
N PRO A 473 26.07 12.74 -52.08
CA PRO A 473 25.79 14.01 -52.76
C PRO A 473 24.28 14.19 -53.08
N PRO A 474 23.82 15.43 -53.33
CA PRO A 474 22.40 15.75 -53.41
C PRO A 474 21.79 15.38 -54.77
N VAL A 475 20.58 14.82 -54.76
CA VAL A 475 19.80 14.48 -55.95
C VAL A 475 19.02 15.71 -56.45
N GLN A 476 19.24 16.08 -57.71
CA GLN A 476 18.48 17.10 -58.43
C GLN A 476 17.14 16.54 -58.92
N VAL A 477 16.08 17.35 -58.79
CA VAL A 477 14.75 17.10 -59.35
C VAL A 477 14.63 17.79 -60.71
N VAL A 478 14.20 17.05 -61.74
CA VAL A 478 13.80 17.60 -63.04
C VAL A 478 12.46 16.98 -63.45
N PRO A 479 11.45 17.77 -63.90
CA PRO A 479 10.16 17.22 -64.31
C PRO A 479 10.15 16.94 -65.82
N ALA A 480 9.54 15.83 -66.24
CA ALA A 480 9.25 15.58 -67.65
C ALA A 480 7.88 14.90 -67.83
N THR A 481 7.06 15.54 -68.65
CA THR A 481 5.70 15.19 -69.08
C THR A 481 5.77 14.55 -70.47
N ILE A 482 5.31 13.32 -70.69
CA ILE A 482 4.78 12.85 -72.01
C ILE A 482 3.85 11.60 -71.83
N PRO A 483 3.09 11.13 -72.85
CA PRO A 483 1.64 10.96 -72.75
C PRO A 483 1.17 9.50 -72.80
N VAL A 484 -0.14 9.34 -72.59
CA VAL A 484 -0.89 8.08 -72.61
C VAL A 484 -0.92 7.44 -74.00
N LEU A 485 -0.63 6.13 -74.06
CA LEU A 485 -1.21 5.22 -75.04
C LEU A 485 -1.36 3.82 -74.41
N ALA A 486 -2.60 3.36 -74.39
CA ALA A 486 -3.04 2.12 -73.78
C ALA A 486 -2.62 0.91 -74.63
N GLN A 487 -2.18 -0.17 -73.97
CA GLN A 487 -2.51 -1.55 -74.36
C GLN A 487 -2.17 -2.53 -73.22
N GLY A 488 -3.11 -3.46 -72.99
CA GLY A 488 -3.22 -4.27 -71.80
C GLY A 488 -2.11 -5.29 -71.60
N LEU A 489 -1.53 -5.28 -70.40
CA LEU A 489 -0.90 -6.41 -69.76
C LEU A 489 -1.37 -6.40 -68.30
N THR A 490 -1.98 -7.49 -67.87
CA THR A 490 -2.41 -7.72 -66.49
C THR A 490 -1.20 -7.70 -65.56
N VAL A 491 -1.05 -6.62 -64.79
CA VAL A 491 -0.05 -6.49 -63.73
C VAL A 491 -0.53 -7.30 -62.51
N PRO A 492 0.29 -8.19 -61.92
CA PRO A 492 -0.06 -8.84 -60.67
C PRO A 492 -0.22 -7.79 -59.57
N ALA A 493 -1.25 -7.93 -58.74
CA ALA A 493 -1.59 -7.03 -57.65
C ALA A 493 -0.33 -6.56 -56.90
N THR A 494 -0.03 -5.26 -57.03
CA THR A 494 1.00 -4.60 -56.26
C THR A 494 0.69 -4.83 -54.79
N LYS A 495 1.64 -5.43 -54.05
CA LYS A 495 1.56 -5.47 -52.58
C LYS A 495 1.32 -4.02 -52.11
N PRO A 496 0.32 -3.77 -51.24
CA PRO A 496 0.09 -2.42 -50.75
C PRO A 496 1.38 -1.90 -50.12
N VAL A 497 1.88 -0.78 -50.64
CA VAL A 497 2.97 -0.03 -50.03
C VAL A 497 2.48 0.34 -48.62
N PRO A 498 3.19 -0.06 -47.54
CA PRO A 498 2.78 0.31 -46.18
C PRO A 498 2.70 1.83 -46.09
N GLN A 499 1.52 2.37 -45.81
CA GLN A 499 1.39 3.79 -45.52
C GLN A 499 2.18 4.10 -44.24
N PRO A 500 2.87 5.24 -44.16
CA PRO A 500 3.59 5.64 -42.96
C PRO A 500 2.61 5.77 -41.79
N LEU A 501 2.99 5.23 -40.63
CA LEU A 501 2.20 5.31 -39.41
C LEU A 501 1.97 6.77 -39.02
N ALA A 502 0.74 7.10 -38.63
CA ALA A 502 0.40 8.44 -38.18
C ALA A 502 1.15 8.77 -36.87
N SER A 503 1.69 9.98 -36.74
CA SER A 503 2.41 10.42 -35.54
C SER A 503 1.52 10.55 -34.31
N GLU A 504 0.21 10.74 -34.50
CA GLU A 504 -0.80 10.75 -33.47
C GLU A 504 -2.08 10.09 -34.00
N ILE A 505 -2.76 9.33 -33.14
CA ILE A 505 -4.10 8.80 -33.39
C ILE A 505 -5.04 9.22 -32.28
N VAL A 506 -6.34 9.33 -32.61
CA VAL A 506 -7.40 9.55 -31.63
C VAL A 506 -8.38 8.38 -31.72
N ASN A 507 -8.65 7.73 -30.60
CA ASN A 507 -9.57 6.59 -30.54
C ASN A 507 -11.04 7.05 -30.37
N SER A 508 -11.98 6.10 -30.35
CA SER A 508 -13.42 6.37 -30.29
C SER A 508 -13.87 7.12 -29.03
N VAL A 509 -13.10 7.02 -27.93
CA VAL A 509 -13.38 7.71 -26.65
C VAL A 509 -12.57 9.00 -26.49
N GLY A 510 -11.93 9.49 -27.56
CA GLY A 510 -11.24 10.78 -27.59
C GLY A 510 -9.84 10.78 -26.96
N MET A 511 -9.25 9.61 -26.70
CA MET A 511 -7.86 9.52 -26.22
C MET A 511 -6.89 9.78 -27.36
N LYS A 512 -5.92 10.66 -27.14
CA LYS A 512 -4.80 10.89 -28.05
C LYS A 512 -3.67 9.92 -27.74
N LEU A 513 -3.17 9.20 -28.72
CA LEU A 513 -2.00 8.34 -28.59
C LEU A 513 -0.90 8.78 -29.55
N ARG A 514 0.32 8.91 -29.04
CA ARG A 514 1.53 9.31 -29.76
C ARG A 514 2.26 8.08 -30.27
N LEU A 515 2.77 8.15 -31.49
CA LEU A 515 3.65 7.11 -32.03
C LEU A 515 5.02 7.20 -31.37
N ILE A 516 5.39 6.15 -30.64
CA ILE A 516 6.71 5.99 -30.03
C ILE A 516 7.58 5.21 -31.02
N PRO A 517 8.71 5.79 -31.48
CA PRO A 517 9.55 5.15 -32.49
C PRO A 517 10.32 3.96 -31.91
N ALA A 518 10.53 2.92 -32.71
CA ALA A 518 11.50 1.88 -32.38
C ALA A 518 12.89 2.50 -32.16
N GLY A 519 13.65 1.94 -31.23
CA GLY A 519 14.97 2.46 -30.88
C GLY A 519 15.54 1.78 -29.65
N GLU A 520 16.62 2.34 -29.13
CA GLU A 520 17.36 1.76 -28.02
C GLU A 520 17.66 2.80 -26.96
N PHE A 521 17.75 2.36 -25.70
CA PHE A 521 18.17 3.19 -24.59
C PHE A 521 18.83 2.36 -23.50
N VAL A 522 19.44 3.05 -22.55
CA VAL A 522 19.95 2.45 -21.31
C VAL A 522 18.86 2.57 -20.25
N MET A 523 18.31 1.44 -19.81
CA MET A 523 17.28 1.36 -18.79
C MET A 523 17.91 1.35 -17.40
N GLY A 524 17.27 2.04 -16.45
CA GLY A 524 17.73 2.18 -15.07
C GLY A 524 18.61 3.40 -14.81
N SER A 525 18.97 3.61 -13.54
CA SER A 525 19.79 4.75 -13.10
C SER A 525 21.26 4.37 -12.90
N PRO A 526 22.22 5.23 -13.30
CA PRO A 526 23.62 5.00 -13.01
C PRO A 526 23.87 5.06 -11.50
N GLU A 527 24.91 4.38 -11.01
CA GLU A 527 25.23 4.34 -9.56
C GLU A 527 25.49 5.73 -8.96
N THR A 528 25.85 6.71 -9.79
CA THR A 528 26.11 8.10 -9.40
C THR A 528 24.88 8.99 -9.39
N GLU A 529 23.71 8.51 -9.82
CA GLU A 529 22.48 9.31 -9.77
C GLU A 529 22.04 9.53 -8.32
N ALA A 530 21.76 10.79 -7.97
CA ALA A 530 21.37 11.15 -6.61
C ALA A 530 20.03 10.49 -6.23
N GLU A 531 19.90 10.06 -4.98
CA GLU A 531 18.66 9.50 -4.42
C GLU A 531 18.09 8.31 -5.22
N ARG A 532 18.95 7.57 -5.95
CA ARG A 532 18.60 6.33 -6.63
C ARG A 532 18.23 5.22 -5.66
N ASP A 533 17.26 4.39 -6.04
CA ASP A 533 16.97 3.12 -5.37
C ASP A 533 17.81 1.98 -5.97
N ALA A 534 18.15 0.98 -5.16
CA ALA A 534 18.91 -0.19 -5.61
C ALA A 534 18.16 -1.01 -6.68
N ALA A 535 16.82 -1.03 -6.64
CA ALA A 535 15.98 -1.76 -7.57
C ALA A 535 15.99 -1.18 -9.01
N GLU A 536 16.54 0.01 -9.20
CA GLU A 536 16.66 0.68 -10.49
C GLU A 536 17.91 0.27 -11.28
N GLY A 537 18.68 -0.69 -10.77
CA GLY A 537 19.91 -1.17 -11.39
C GLY A 537 20.04 -2.69 -11.41
N PRO A 538 21.07 -3.22 -12.10
CA PRO A 538 22.08 -2.48 -12.86
C PRO A 538 21.50 -1.85 -14.14
N GLN A 539 22.16 -0.81 -14.63
CA GLN A 539 21.85 -0.29 -15.97
C GLN A 539 22.11 -1.35 -17.02
N HIS A 540 21.18 -1.48 -17.96
CA HIS A 540 21.29 -2.44 -19.07
C HIS A 540 20.70 -1.85 -20.34
N ARG A 541 21.15 -2.37 -21.48
CA ARG A 541 20.68 -1.94 -22.81
C ARG A 541 19.33 -2.59 -23.09
N VAL A 542 18.38 -1.77 -23.52
CA VAL A 542 17.06 -2.22 -23.98
C VAL A 542 16.81 -1.68 -25.38
N ARG A 543 16.24 -2.50 -26.25
CA ARG A 543 15.79 -2.18 -27.59
C ARG A 543 14.29 -2.41 -27.72
N ILE A 544 13.56 -1.35 -28.02
CA ILE A 544 12.18 -1.43 -28.50
C ILE A 544 12.24 -1.65 -30.00
N THR A 545 11.95 -2.87 -30.46
CA THR A 545 12.20 -3.28 -31.86
C THR A 545 11.13 -2.81 -32.83
N ARG A 546 9.93 -2.48 -32.32
CA ARG A 546 8.79 -2.05 -33.13
C ARG A 546 8.21 -0.75 -32.56
N PRO A 547 7.79 0.19 -33.41
CA PRO A 547 7.05 1.34 -32.90
C PRO A 547 5.72 0.88 -32.30
N PHE A 548 5.23 1.64 -31.33
CA PHE A 548 3.94 1.43 -30.69
C PHE A 548 3.29 2.78 -30.38
N TYR A 549 2.00 2.78 -30.09
CA TYR A 549 1.27 3.96 -29.69
C TYR A 549 1.16 4.01 -28.16
N MET A 550 1.37 5.19 -27.57
CA MET A 550 1.22 5.41 -26.13
C MET A 550 0.31 6.60 -25.87
N GLY A 551 -0.56 6.50 -24.86
CA GLY A 551 -1.42 7.59 -24.43
C GLY A 551 -0.61 8.85 -24.16
N ALA A 552 -0.99 9.95 -24.83
CA ALA A 552 -0.36 11.26 -24.64
C ALA A 552 -0.48 11.75 -23.19
N PHE A 553 -1.53 11.28 -22.51
CA PHE A 553 -1.90 11.57 -21.13
C PHE A 553 -2.22 10.26 -20.41
N GLU A 554 -2.28 10.33 -19.08
CA GLU A 554 -2.99 9.36 -18.26
C GLU A 554 -4.45 9.24 -18.68
N VAL A 555 -5.07 8.08 -18.41
CA VAL A 555 -6.51 7.89 -18.65
C VAL A 555 -7.29 8.88 -17.80
N THR A 556 -8.15 9.69 -18.39
CA THR A 556 -8.94 10.66 -17.62
C THR A 556 -10.15 10.01 -16.96
N GLN A 557 -10.69 10.65 -15.91
CA GLN A 557 -11.90 10.17 -15.25
C GLN A 557 -13.10 10.04 -16.21
N ALA A 558 -13.23 10.96 -17.18
CA ALA A 558 -14.30 10.88 -18.18
C ALA A 558 -14.10 9.71 -19.14
N GLN A 559 -12.87 9.45 -19.59
CA GLN A 559 -12.54 8.31 -20.45
C GLN A 559 -12.78 7.00 -19.71
N TYR A 560 -12.33 6.90 -18.46
CA TYR A 560 -12.56 5.74 -17.61
C TYR A 560 -14.06 5.44 -17.46
N ARG A 561 -14.86 6.44 -17.07
CA ARG A 561 -16.31 6.30 -16.94
C ARG A 561 -17.00 5.90 -18.24
N THR A 562 -16.55 6.42 -19.37
CA THR A 562 -17.10 6.08 -20.69
C THR A 562 -16.93 4.60 -21.01
N VAL A 563 -15.80 3.99 -20.63
CA VAL A 563 -15.49 2.59 -20.92
C VAL A 563 -16.00 1.63 -19.83
N MET A 564 -15.88 2.01 -18.56
CA MET A 564 -16.12 1.14 -17.42
C MET A 564 -17.54 1.27 -16.86
N GLY A 565 -18.18 2.42 -17.04
CA GLY A 565 -19.52 2.73 -16.55
C GLY A 565 -19.55 3.45 -15.19
N ASP A 566 -18.46 3.42 -14.44
CA ASP A 566 -18.30 4.03 -13.13
C ASP A 566 -17.04 4.91 -13.06
N ASN A 567 -16.83 5.61 -11.94
CA ASN A 567 -15.63 6.40 -11.70
C ASN A 567 -15.11 6.12 -10.28
N PRO A 568 -14.00 5.40 -10.12
CA PRO A 568 -13.46 5.03 -8.81
C PRO A 568 -12.68 6.16 -8.13
N SER A 569 -12.44 7.27 -8.83
CA SER A 569 -11.52 8.33 -8.41
C SER A 569 -11.91 8.97 -7.09
N TYR A 570 -10.95 9.03 -6.17
CA TYR A 570 -11.06 9.70 -4.88
C TYR A 570 -11.19 11.22 -5.07
N TYR A 571 -10.47 11.79 -6.04
CA TYR A 571 -10.57 13.21 -6.42
C TYR A 571 -11.66 13.43 -7.47
N SER A 572 -12.90 13.16 -7.09
CA SER A 572 -14.07 13.35 -7.96
C SER A 572 -15.25 13.95 -7.18
N PRO A 573 -16.29 14.48 -7.84
CA PRO A 573 -17.46 15.06 -7.16
C PRO A 573 -18.22 14.06 -6.28
N THR A 574 -18.00 12.77 -6.52
CA THR A 574 -18.58 11.65 -5.77
C THR A 574 -17.55 10.89 -4.92
N GLY A 575 -16.27 11.29 -4.99
CA GLY A 575 -15.16 10.64 -4.30
C GLY A 575 -14.95 11.19 -2.88
N GLY A 576 -13.96 10.64 -2.17
CA GLY A 576 -13.68 11.04 -0.79
C GLY A 576 -13.04 12.43 -0.64
N ALA A 577 -12.43 12.98 -1.70
CA ALA A 577 -11.95 14.36 -1.76
C ALA A 577 -12.93 15.30 -2.51
N ARG A 578 -14.23 14.99 -2.53
CA ARG A 578 -15.25 15.81 -3.21
C ARG A 578 -15.21 17.30 -2.83
N ASP A 579 -14.89 17.60 -1.57
CA ASP A 579 -14.85 18.97 -1.04
C ASP A 579 -13.63 19.74 -1.57
N GLU A 580 -12.55 19.04 -1.93
CA GLU A 580 -11.32 19.60 -2.49
C GLU A 580 -11.45 19.92 -3.98
N VAL A 581 -12.41 19.29 -4.67
CA VAL A 581 -12.60 19.41 -6.13
C VAL A 581 -13.85 20.21 -6.52
N ILE A 582 -14.49 20.91 -5.56
CA ILE A 582 -15.66 21.76 -5.84
C ILE A 582 -15.30 22.81 -6.89
N GLY A 583 -16.13 22.90 -7.94
CA GLY A 583 -15.94 23.86 -9.04
C GLY A 583 -14.83 23.49 -10.03
N GLN A 584 -14.12 22.38 -9.82
CA GLN A 584 -13.06 21.92 -10.71
C GLN A 584 -13.59 20.95 -11.79
N ASN A 585 -12.96 20.95 -12.97
CA ASN A 585 -13.30 20.03 -14.05
C ASN A 585 -12.60 18.65 -13.87
N THR A 586 -13.11 17.86 -12.92
CA THR A 586 -12.60 16.51 -12.60
C THR A 586 -12.67 15.52 -13.77
N ASN A 587 -13.51 15.77 -14.78
CA ASN A 587 -13.54 14.94 -15.99
C ASN A 587 -12.21 14.95 -16.76
N ALA A 588 -11.41 16.01 -16.62
CA ALA A 588 -10.09 16.16 -17.22
C ALA A 588 -8.95 15.76 -16.27
N PHE A 589 -9.25 15.35 -15.04
CA PHE A 589 -8.24 14.79 -14.13
C PHE A 589 -7.87 13.37 -14.60
N PRO A 590 -6.66 12.89 -14.28
CA PRO A 590 -6.38 11.47 -14.39
C PRO A 590 -7.36 10.70 -13.50
N VAL A 591 -7.72 9.48 -13.93
CA VAL A 591 -8.38 8.53 -13.05
C VAL A 591 -7.40 8.13 -11.95
N ASP A 592 -7.87 8.16 -10.72
CA ASP A 592 -7.12 7.73 -9.54
C ASP A 592 -7.86 6.59 -8.83
N SER A 593 -7.24 5.99 -7.80
CA SER A 593 -7.85 4.90 -7.05
C SER A 593 -8.21 3.72 -7.96
N VAL A 594 -7.33 3.39 -8.92
CA VAL A 594 -7.49 2.24 -9.82
C VAL A 594 -6.46 1.18 -9.46
N ASN A 595 -6.90 -0.05 -9.18
CA ASN A 595 -6.00 -1.18 -9.00
C ASN A 595 -5.53 -1.72 -10.36
N TRP A 596 -4.54 -2.61 -10.37
CA TRP A 596 -3.96 -3.07 -11.64
C TRP A 596 -4.96 -3.89 -12.48
N GLU A 597 -5.79 -4.71 -11.84
CA GLU A 597 -6.76 -5.56 -12.53
C GLU A 597 -7.81 -4.72 -13.27
N ASP A 598 -8.28 -3.64 -12.64
CA ASP A 598 -9.22 -2.69 -13.22
C ASP A 598 -8.61 -1.90 -14.38
N ALA A 599 -7.33 -1.54 -14.29
CA ALA A 599 -6.61 -0.92 -15.39
C ALA A 599 -6.50 -1.86 -16.61
N VAL A 600 -6.20 -3.15 -16.36
CA VAL A 600 -6.21 -4.19 -17.40
C VAL A 600 -7.62 -4.43 -17.95
N ALA A 601 -8.65 -4.44 -17.09
CA ALA A 601 -10.04 -4.58 -17.50
C ALA A 601 -10.49 -3.41 -18.38
N PHE A 602 -10.08 -2.18 -18.06
CA PHE A 602 -10.30 -1.01 -18.92
C PHE A 602 -9.67 -1.21 -20.30
N CYS A 603 -8.40 -1.64 -20.37
CA CYS A 603 -7.73 -1.89 -21.66
C CYS A 603 -8.46 -2.95 -22.49
N ARG A 604 -8.95 -4.03 -21.86
CA ARG A 604 -9.74 -5.08 -22.53
C ARG A 604 -11.06 -4.52 -23.06
N LYS A 605 -11.87 -3.87 -22.21
CA LYS A 605 -13.15 -3.29 -22.62
C LYS A 605 -13.00 -2.25 -23.73
N LEU A 606 -11.97 -1.42 -23.66
CA LEU A 606 -11.66 -0.44 -24.70
C LEU A 606 -11.33 -1.14 -26.04
N SER A 607 -10.56 -2.22 -25.99
CA SER A 607 -10.23 -3.03 -27.18
C SER A 607 -11.45 -3.73 -27.79
N ASP A 608 -12.44 -4.05 -26.96
CA ASP A 608 -13.67 -4.74 -27.38
C ASP A 608 -14.72 -3.80 -27.98
N LEU A 609 -14.51 -2.49 -27.96
CA LEU A 609 -15.42 -1.54 -28.62
C LEU A 609 -15.46 -1.77 -30.14
N PRO A 610 -16.65 -1.74 -30.78
CA PRO A 610 -16.79 -2.01 -32.21
C PRO A 610 -15.92 -1.13 -33.11
N GLU A 611 -15.77 0.15 -32.75
CA GLU A 611 -14.94 1.13 -33.47
C GLU A 611 -13.45 0.77 -33.39
N GLU A 612 -13.02 0.22 -32.25
CA GLU A 612 -11.63 -0.15 -31.98
C GLU A 612 -11.27 -1.46 -32.66
N GLN A 613 -12.17 -2.45 -32.62
CA GLN A 613 -12.05 -3.69 -33.39
C GLN A 613 -12.02 -3.42 -34.89
N LYS A 614 -12.89 -2.53 -35.40
CA LYS A 614 -12.92 -2.13 -36.82
C LYS A 614 -11.63 -1.47 -37.26
N ALA A 615 -10.99 -0.71 -36.36
CA ALA A 615 -9.70 -0.09 -36.62
C ALA A 615 -8.50 -1.03 -36.37
N GLY A 616 -8.74 -2.26 -35.91
CA GLY A 616 -7.70 -3.24 -35.59
C GLY A 616 -6.83 -2.84 -34.39
N ARG A 617 -7.35 -2.00 -33.49
CA ARG A 617 -6.60 -1.50 -32.32
C ARG A 617 -6.82 -2.42 -31.11
N ARG A 618 -5.72 -2.73 -30.42
CA ARG A 618 -5.73 -3.43 -29.13
C ARG A 618 -4.93 -2.62 -28.14
N TYR A 619 -5.47 -2.48 -26.94
CA TYR A 619 -4.92 -1.69 -25.86
C TYR A 619 -4.46 -2.58 -24.71
N ARG A 620 -3.40 -2.15 -24.05
CA ARG A 620 -2.78 -2.80 -22.89
C ARG A 620 -2.11 -1.76 -22.01
N LEU A 621 -1.65 -2.17 -20.83
CA LEU A 621 -0.68 -1.39 -20.08
C LEU A 621 0.68 -1.41 -20.80
N PRO A 622 1.47 -0.33 -20.74
CA PRO A 622 2.84 -0.36 -21.21
C PRO A 622 3.67 -1.34 -20.37
N THR A 623 4.66 -1.96 -20.98
CA THR A 623 5.74 -2.60 -20.21
C THR A 623 6.55 -1.52 -19.50
N GLU A 624 7.28 -1.93 -18.48
CA GLU A 624 8.17 -1.05 -17.72
C GLU A 624 9.26 -0.44 -18.63
N ALA A 625 9.78 -1.25 -19.55
CA ALA A 625 10.75 -0.84 -20.56
C ALA A 625 10.17 0.21 -21.52
N GLU A 626 8.96 -0.03 -22.04
CA GLU A 626 8.26 0.93 -22.90
C GLU A 626 7.94 2.23 -22.16
N TRP A 627 7.55 2.14 -20.88
CA TRP A 627 7.27 3.31 -20.07
C TRP A 627 8.52 4.17 -19.86
N GLU A 628 9.64 3.57 -19.45
CA GLU A 628 10.88 4.32 -19.20
C GLU A 628 11.45 4.93 -20.49
N TYR A 629 11.46 4.14 -21.57
CA TYR A 629 11.88 4.60 -22.89
C TYR A 629 11.08 5.82 -23.34
N SER A 630 9.76 5.74 -23.17
CA SER A 630 8.82 6.81 -23.52
C SER A 630 8.93 8.01 -22.61
N CYS A 631 9.16 7.81 -21.31
CA CYS A 631 9.39 8.88 -20.33
C CYS A 631 10.63 9.68 -20.73
N ARG A 632 11.76 8.99 -20.93
CA ARG A 632 13.05 9.59 -21.29
C ARG A 632 13.00 10.35 -22.60
N ALA A 633 12.33 9.81 -23.62
CA ALA A 633 12.24 10.40 -24.96
C ALA A 633 13.62 10.88 -25.50
N GLY A 634 14.66 10.07 -25.27
CA GLY A 634 16.05 10.37 -25.63
C GLY A 634 16.91 11.02 -24.53
N SER A 635 16.32 11.46 -23.41
CA SER A 635 17.08 11.96 -22.26
C SER A 635 17.80 10.85 -21.51
N THR A 636 19.03 11.12 -21.08
CA THR A 636 19.79 10.27 -20.16
C THR A 636 19.75 10.77 -18.72
N ASP A 637 19.21 11.97 -18.51
CA ASP A 637 19.09 12.60 -17.19
C ASP A 637 17.89 12.04 -16.40
N PRO A 638 17.83 12.27 -15.07
CA PRO A 638 16.71 11.86 -14.23
C PRO A 638 15.34 12.38 -14.73
N PHE A 639 15.30 13.59 -15.29
CA PHE A 639 14.12 14.20 -15.89
C PHE A 639 14.35 14.54 -17.36
N THR A 640 13.27 14.61 -18.12
CA THR A 640 13.30 15.01 -19.54
C THR A 640 13.88 16.41 -19.78
N TRP A 641 13.91 17.26 -18.77
CA TRP A 641 14.47 18.61 -18.81
C TRP A 641 15.79 18.78 -18.04
N GLY A 642 16.36 17.70 -17.50
CA GLY A 642 17.68 17.72 -16.88
C GLY A 642 17.77 17.05 -15.51
N LYS A 643 18.76 17.47 -14.72
CA LYS A 643 19.18 16.80 -13.47
C LYS A 643 18.49 17.28 -12.19
N SER A 644 17.56 18.22 -12.30
CA SER A 644 16.84 18.78 -11.16
C SER A 644 15.37 19.00 -11.49
N ALA A 645 14.53 18.99 -10.47
CA ALA A 645 13.09 19.19 -10.64
C ALA A 645 12.49 19.95 -9.46
N THR A 646 11.63 20.90 -9.76
CA THR A 646 10.76 21.60 -8.80
C THR A 646 9.30 21.42 -9.18
N SER A 647 8.38 21.59 -8.23
CA SER A 647 6.94 21.33 -8.41
C SER A 647 6.24 22.30 -9.39
N THR A 648 6.94 23.32 -9.87
CA THR A 648 6.46 24.17 -10.97
C THR A 648 6.60 23.50 -12.34
N GLN A 649 7.39 22.43 -12.45
CA GLN A 649 7.66 21.70 -13.69
C GLN A 649 6.85 20.40 -13.81
N ALA A 650 6.43 19.82 -12.69
CA ALA A 650 5.52 18.68 -12.63
C ALA A 650 4.79 18.63 -11.27
N ASN A 651 3.69 17.89 -11.19
CA ASN A 651 2.89 17.80 -9.98
C ASN A 651 3.45 16.76 -8.99
N PHE A 652 4.16 17.23 -7.98
CA PHE A 652 4.68 16.46 -6.85
C PHE A 652 4.84 17.40 -5.64
N LYS A 653 5.19 16.88 -4.45
CA LYS A 653 5.38 17.69 -3.24
C LYS A 653 6.51 18.71 -3.42
N GLY A 654 6.15 19.99 -3.51
CA GLY A 654 7.06 21.11 -3.68
C GLY A 654 7.99 21.37 -2.51
N GLU A 655 7.70 20.83 -1.32
CA GLU A 655 8.61 20.86 -0.17
C GLU A 655 9.84 19.97 -0.38
N PHE A 656 9.76 19.00 -1.30
CA PHE A 656 10.78 18.00 -1.61
C PHE A 656 11.18 18.04 -3.10
N PRO A 657 11.82 19.13 -3.55
CA PRO A 657 12.41 19.21 -4.88
C PRO A 657 13.60 18.24 -5.02
N TYR A 658 14.04 17.99 -6.24
CA TYR A 658 15.15 17.09 -6.53
C TYR A 658 16.36 17.84 -7.13
N GLY A 659 17.57 17.34 -6.85
CA GLY A 659 18.79 17.79 -7.54
C GLY A 659 19.16 19.25 -7.24
N GLY A 660 18.86 19.73 -6.03
CA GLY A 660 19.17 21.10 -5.59
C GLY A 660 18.24 22.19 -6.16
N ALA A 661 17.14 21.82 -6.80
CA ALA A 661 16.13 22.78 -7.22
C ALA A 661 15.45 23.48 -6.02
N PRO A 662 14.95 24.72 -6.18
CA PRO A 662 14.27 25.42 -5.10
C PRO A 662 12.93 24.75 -4.76
N LYS A 663 12.54 24.85 -3.49
CA LYS A 663 11.20 24.44 -3.03
C LYS A 663 10.13 25.23 -3.77
N GLY A 664 9.02 24.58 -4.07
CA GLY A 664 7.90 25.15 -4.80
C GLY A 664 6.56 24.91 -4.09
N PRO A 665 5.44 25.37 -4.69
CA PRO A 665 4.11 25.13 -4.15
C PRO A 665 3.73 23.65 -4.26
N SER A 666 2.93 23.15 -3.32
CA SER A 666 2.36 21.80 -3.34
C SER A 666 0.86 21.86 -3.63
N ILE A 667 0.44 21.10 -4.64
CA ILE A 667 -0.98 20.89 -4.93
C ILE A 667 -1.41 19.61 -4.20
N ARG A 668 -2.45 19.70 -3.36
CA ARG A 668 -2.96 18.57 -2.58
C ARG A 668 -3.93 17.72 -3.41
N GLY A 669 -3.46 17.18 -4.53
CA GLY A 669 -4.27 16.34 -5.40
C GLY A 669 -3.75 16.27 -6.84
N PRO A 670 -4.37 15.41 -7.67
CA PRO A 670 -4.11 15.42 -9.09
C PRO A 670 -4.62 16.72 -9.71
N VAL A 671 -4.05 17.07 -10.86
CA VAL A 671 -4.50 18.19 -11.68
C VAL A 671 -5.00 17.69 -13.02
N MET A 672 -5.56 18.60 -13.84
CA MET A 672 -5.94 18.24 -15.20
C MET A 672 -4.72 17.72 -15.96
N VAL A 673 -4.92 16.62 -16.70
CA VAL A 673 -3.85 16.08 -17.55
C VAL A 673 -3.40 17.12 -18.57
N GLY A 674 -2.10 17.15 -18.85
CA GLY A 674 -1.51 18.07 -19.80
C GLY A 674 -1.25 19.48 -19.26
N GLN A 675 -1.33 19.69 -17.94
CA GLN A 675 -1.07 21.00 -17.34
C GLN A 675 0.42 21.40 -17.39
N TYR A 676 1.32 20.42 -17.45
CA TYR A 676 2.77 20.63 -17.54
C TYR A 676 3.29 20.45 -18.97
N LYS A 677 4.56 20.80 -19.20
CA LYS A 677 5.16 20.65 -20.55
C LYS A 677 5.30 19.17 -20.90
N PRO A 678 5.02 18.78 -22.16
CA PRO A 678 5.29 17.42 -22.59
C PRO A 678 6.78 17.19 -22.78
N ASN A 679 7.18 15.92 -22.80
CA ASN A 679 8.51 15.53 -23.24
C ASN A 679 8.67 15.66 -24.77
N ALA A 680 9.86 15.30 -25.29
CA ALA A 680 10.20 15.46 -26.71
C ALA A 680 9.29 14.68 -27.68
N TRP A 681 8.53 13.67 -27.20
CA TRP A 681 7.62 12.87 -28.02
C TRP A 681 6.15 13.27 -27.87
N GLY A 682 5.86 14.28 -27.06
CA GLY A 682 4.50 14.78 -26.85
C GLY A 682 3.72 14.01 -25.77
N LEU A 683 4.43 13.33 -24.85
CA LEU A 683 3.82 12.71 -23.68
C LEU A 683 3.87 13.68 -22.50
N TYR A 684 2.72 13.84 -21.84
CA TYR A 684 2.53 14.72 -20.70
C TYR A 684 2.62 13.94 -19.39
N ASP A 685 2.90 14.67 -18.31
CA ASP A 685 2.80 14.22 -16.93
C ASP A 685 3.66 12.98 -16.59
N MET A 686 4.69 12.68 -17.39
CA MET A 686 5.61 11.55 -17.17
C MET A 686 6.43 11.61 -15.86
N HIS A 687 6.36 12.73 -15.13
CA HIS A 687 7.16 13.03 -13.94
C HIS A 687 6.31 13.54 -12.76
N GLY A 688 5.08 13.04 -12.61
CA GLY A 688 4.26 13.31 -11.45
C GLY A 688 2.78 13.11 -11.73
N ASN A 689 1.95 13.93 -11.07
CA ASN A 689 0.49 13.87 -11.13
C ASN A 689 -0.06 12.59 -10.48
N VAL A 690 -0.06 11.45 -11.16
CA VAL A 690 -0.41 10.16 -10.58
C VAL A 690 0.61 9.08 -10.95
N TRP A 691 0.78 8.10 -10.06
CA TRP A 691 1.53 6.90 -10.36
C TRP A 691 0.83 6.12 -11.47
N GLU A 692 1.61 5.42 -12.28
CA GLU A 692 1.06 4.71 -13.44
C GLU A 692 1.45 3.25 -13.44
N TRP A 693 0.43 2.38 -13.48
CA TRP A 693 0.63 0.95 -13.61
C TRP A 693 1.36 0.57 -14.89
N CYS A 694 2.36 -0.30 -14.74
CA CYS A 694 2.98 -1.05 -15.84
C CYS A 694 2.46 -2.49 -15.84
N ASN A 695 2.62 -3.18 -16.96
CA ASN A 695 2.22 -4.58 -17.09
C ASN A 695 3.14 -5.54 -16.29
N ASP A 696 4.33 -5.10 -15.93
CA ASP A 696 5.40 -5.94 -15.40
C ASP A 696 5.18 -6.29 -13.92
N TRP A 697 5.49 -7.54 -13.58
CA TRP A 697 5.70 -7.95 -12.20
C TRP A 697 7.01 -7.36 -11.65
N LEU A 698 7.07 -7.14 -10.35
CA LEU A 698 8.30 -6.78 -9.64
C LEU A 698 9.15 -8.03 -9.43
N ASP A 699 10.39 -7.96 -9.84
CA ASP A 699 11.44 -8.91 -9.46
C ASP A 699 12.75 -8.14 -9.29
N ALA A 700 13.47 -8.44 -8.19
CA ALA A 700 14.65 -7.70 -7.77
C ALA A 700 15.86 -7.96 -8.69
N ASP A 701 15.92 -9.13 -9.33
CA ASP A 701 17.01 -9.54 -10.20
C ASP A 701 16.69 -9.32 -11.68
N TYR A 702 15.45 -8.95 -12.03
CA TYR A 702 15.03 -8.83 -13.42
C TYR A 702 15.94 -7.93 -14.25
N TYR A 703 16.43 -6.81 -13.75
CA TYR A 703 17.35 -5.93 -14.50
C TYR A 703 18.68 -6.60 -14.87
N ARG A 704 19.10 -7.64 -14.14
CA ARG A 704 20.31 -8.42 -14.46
C ARG A 704 20.08 -9.45 -15.56
N VAL A 705 18.84 -9.94 -15.68
CA VAL A 705 18.45 -11.02 -16.61
C VAL A 705 17.49 -10.56 -17.71
N SER A 706 17.17 -9.27 -17.73
CA SER A 706 16.23 -8.65 -18.66
C SER A 706 16.70 -8.90 -20.09
N PRO A 707 15.84 -9.43 -20.98
CA PRO A 707 16.19 -9.56 -22.39
C PRO A 707 16.41 -8.17 -22.99
N VAL A 708 17.28 -8.09 -24.00
CA VAL A 708 17.57 -6.80 -24.64
C VAL A 708 16.40 -6.31 -25.48
N ASP A 709 15.75 -7.21 -26.21
CA ASP A 709 14.72 -6.87 -27.19
C ASP A 709 13.33 -7.01 -26.58
N ASP A 710 12.55 -5.92 -26.62
CA ASP A 710 11.15 -5.82 -26.16
C ASP A 710 10.89 -6.54 -24.82
N PRO A 711 11.51 -6.09 -23.71
CA PRO A 711 11.42 -6.80 -22.43
C PRO A 711 9.97 -6.89 -21.94
N PRO A 712 9.42 -8.11 -21.74
CA PRO A 712 8.02 -8.28 -21.38
C PRO A 712 7.74 -8.12 -19.87
N GLY A 713 8.79 -8.00 -19.08
CA GLY A 713 8.75 -8.11 -17.62
C GLY A 713 8.94 -9.54 -17.12
N PRO A 714 9.11 -9.74 -15.81
CA PRO A 714 9.07 -11.08 -15.21
C PRO A 714 7.72 -11.75 -15.47
N ALA A 715 7.71 -13.08 -15.63
CA ALA A 715 6.48 -13.83 -15.86
C ALA A 715 5.55 -13.87 -14.62
N THR A 716 6.14 -13.75 -13.42
CA THR A 716 5.45 -13.77 -12.13
C THR A 716 6.20 -12.88 -11.15
N GLY A 717 5.50 -12.35 -10.15
CA GLY A 717 6.12 -11.68 -9.02
C GLY A 717 5.11 -11.44 -7.91
N PRO A 718 5.53 -10.85 -6.79
CA PRO A 718 4.63 -10.59 -5.67
C PRO A 718 3.67 -9.42 -5.93
N ARG A 719 4.07 -8.44 -6.76
CA ARG A 719 3.34 -7.18 -7.02
C ARG A 719 3.66 -6.65 -8.41
N HIS A 720 2.78 -5.87 -9.03
CA HIS A 720 3.06 -5.16 -10.27
C HIS A 720 3.80 -3.84 -10.04
N VAL A 721 4.57 -3.42 -11.04
CA VAL A 721 5.34 -2.18 -11.02
C VAL A 721 4.47 -0.99 -11.42
N PHE A 722 4.72 0.15 -10.80
CA PHE A 722 4.22 1.45 -11.22
C PHE A 722 5.33 2.51 -11.20
N ARG A 723 5.17 3.52 -12.06
CA ARG A 723 6.21 4.54 -12.36
C ARG A 723 5.61 5.95 -12.50
N GLY A 724 6.48 6.96 -12.59
CA GLY A 724 6.09 8.36 -12.85
C GLY A 724 6.04 9.28 -11.64
N GLY A 725 5.88 8.74 -10.43
CA GLY A 725 5.66 9.55 -9.24
C GLY A 725 4.20 10.00 -9.14
N SER A 726 3.88 10.84 -8.16
CA SER A 726 2.55 11.43 -8.02
C SER A 726 2.62 12.74 -7.23
N TRP A 727 1.50 13.47 -7.20
CA TRP A 727 1.34 14.69 -6.40
C TRP A 727 1.70 14.49 -4.90
N GLY A 728 1.59 13.26 -4.38
CA GLY A 728 1.81 12.92 -2.97
C GLY A 728 3.24 12.53 -2.58
N VAL A 729 4.20 12.51 -3.51
CA VAL A 729 5.60 12.10 -3.27
C VAL A 729 6.58 13.22 -3.60
N GLY A 730 7.85 13.07 -3.20
CA GLY A 730 8.92 14.02 -3.55
C GLY A 730 9.45 13.81 -4.97
N GLY A 731 10.18 14.80 -5.49
CA GLY A 731 10.73 14.78 -6.85
C GLY A 731 11.64 13.58 -7.12
N ASN A 732 12.31 13.03 -6.11
CA ASN A 732 13.13 11.81 -6.21
C ASN A 732 12.34 10.59 -6.73
N SER A 733 11.05 10.50 -6.41
CA SER A 733 10.16 9.43 -6.84
C SER A 733 9.60 9.64 -8.25
N CYS A 734 9.78 10.84 -8.82
CA CYS A 734 9.31 11.23 -10.15
C CYS A 734 10.39 11.08 -11.24
N ARG A 735 11.56 10.54 -10.91
CA ARG A 735 12.65 10.31 -11.87
C ARG A 735 12.26 9.24 -12.90
N SER A 736 12.80 9.34 -14.11
CA SER A 736 12.52 8.42 -15.21
C SER A 736 12.77 6.95 -14.85
N ALA A 737 13.87 6.69 -14.13
CA ALA A 737 14.30 5.35 -13.74
C ALA A 737 13.60 4.82 -12.47
N HIS A 738 12.97 5.69 -11.69
CA HIS A 738 12.39 5.28 -10.42
C HIS A 738 11.20 4.35 -10.65
N ARG A 739 11.29 3.16 -10.06
CA ARG A 739 10.25 2.13 -10.09
C ARG A 739 9.79 1.85 -8.67
N SER A 740 8.50 1.64 -8.50
CA SER A 740 7.92 1.25 -7.21
C SER A 740 6.95 0.11 -7.40
N ALA A 741 6.81 -0.71 -6.38
CA ALA A 741 5.78 -1.73 -6.27
C ALA A 741 5.34 -1.85 -4.82
N LYS A 742 5.37 -0.76 -4.05
CA LYS A 742 5.12 -0.78 -2.60
C LYS A 742 3.67 -1.13 -2.24
N ILE A 743 2.76 -1.04 -3.21
CA ILE A 743 1.33 -1.28 -3.05
C ILE A 743 0.98 -2.63 -3.67
N ASP A 744 0.13 -3.41 -3.00
CA ASP A 744 -0.37 -4.69 -3.50
C ASP A 744 -1.28 -4.47 -4.71
N THR A 745 -1.21 -5.38 -5.68
CA THR A 745 -1.88 -5.33 -6.99
C THR A 745 -3.40 -5.15 -6.89
N HIS A 746 -4.01 -5.59 -5.79
CA HIS A 746 -5.46 -5.54 -5.58
C HIS A 746 -5.94 -4.31 -4.79
N TRP A 747 -5.01 -3.44 -4.35
CA TRP A 747 -5.32 -2.32 -3.48
C TRP A 747 -5.44 -1.01 -4.28
N PHE A 748 -6.43 -0.21 -3.91
CA PHE A 748 -6.66 1.10 -4.49
C PHE A 748 -5.92 2.15 -3.68
N PHE A 749 -5.20 3.05 -4.35
CA PHE A 749 -4.52 4.17 -3.70
C PHE A 749 -4.85 5.45 -4.47
N PHE A 750 -5.19 6.52 -3.74
CA PHE A 750 -5.76 7.76 -4.30
C PHE A 750 -4.82 8.58 -5.18
N SER A 751 -3.57 8.12 -5.36
CA SER A 751 -2.61 8.71 -6.28
C SER A 751 -2.14 7.74 -7.36
N LEU A 752 -2.88 6.64 -7.56
CA LEU A 752 -2.55 5.56 -8.49
C LEU A 752 -3.58 5.52 -9.62
N GLY A 753 -3.08 5.72 -10.83
CA GLY A 753 -3.80 5.66 -12.10
C GLY A 753 -2.99 4.85 -13.11
N PHE A 754 -3.18 5.15 -14.40
CA PHE A 754 -2.49 4.46 -15.48
C PHE A 754 -2.64 5.22 -16.80
N ARG A 755 -1.80 4.84 -17.76
CA ARG A 755 -1.94 5.19 -19.18
C ARG A 755 -1.92 3.92 -20.03
N ILE A 756 -2.38 4.04 -21.27
CA ILE A 756 -2.49 2.91 -22.18
C ILE A 756 -1.40 2.91 -23.25
N ALA A 757 -1.05 1.72 -23.70
CA ALA A 757 -0.27 1.46 -24.91
C ALA A 757 -1.11 0.65 -25.90
N ALA A 758 -0.79 0.77 -27.19
CA ALA A 758 -1.37 -0.02 -28.27
C ALA A 758 -0.30 -0.38 -29.29
N ASP A 759 -0.34 -1.60 -29.81
CA ASP A 759 0.63 -2.02 -30.81
C ASP A 759 0.39 -1.23 -32.11
N ALA A 760 1.45 -0.75 -32.74
CA ALA A 760 1.34 -0.16 -34.07
C ALA A 760 1.25 -1.29 -35.12
N ALA A 761 0.07 -1.91 -35.22
CA ALA A 761 -0.27 -2.68 -36.40
C ALA A 761 -0.20 -1.75 -37.63
N THR A 762 0.22 -2.26 -38.78
CA THR A 762 0.13 -1.51 -40.06
C THR A 762 -1.33 -1.19 -40.31
N VAL A 763 -1.78 -0.02 -39.87
CA VAL A 763 -3.16 0.45 -39.98
C VAL A 763 -3.47 0.61 -41.46
N ALA A 764 -4.23 -0.33 -42.03
CA ALA A 764 -4.87 -0.12 -43.33
C ALA A 764 -6.01 0.88 -43.12
N VAL A 765 -5.78 2.15 -43.44
CA VAL A 765 -6.84 3.16 -43.43
C VAL A 765 -7.78 2.87 -44.60
N PRO A 766 -9.10 2.79 -44.40
CA PRO A 766 -10.04 2.68 -45.51
C PRO A 766 -9.96 3.96 -46.36
N ALA A 767 -9.85 3.80 -47.67
CA ALA A 767 -9.80 4.90 -48.63
C ALA A 767 -10.94 5.90 -48.36
N ALA A 768 -10.57 7.18 -48.22
CA ALA A 768 -11.53 8.27 -48.14
C ALA A 768 -12.43 8.20 -49.38
N LYS A 769 -13.75 8.12 -49.18
CA LYS A 769 -14.72 8.31 -50.26
C LYS A 769 -14.61 9.77 -50.69
N GLU A 770 -14.08 10.01 -51.87
CA GLU A 770 -14.24 11.26 -52.59
C GLU A 770 -15.74 11.57 -52.71
N ALA A 771 -16.12 12.78 -52.32
CA ALA A 771 -17.45 13.31 -52.61
C ALA A 771 -17.57 13.48 -54.15
N PRO A 772 -18.72 13.10 -54.75
CA PRO A 772 -18.92 13.28 -56.18
C PRO A 772 -19.00 14.78 -56.53
N PRO A 773 -18.69 15.14 -57.80
CA PRO A 773 -18.32 16.50 -58.23
C PRO A 773 -19.42 17.56 -58.06
#